data_AF-A0A8B8F832-F1
#
_entry.id   AF-A0A8B8F832-F1
#
_cell.length_a   1.000
_cell.length_b   1.000
_cell.length_c   1.000
_cell.angle_alpha   90.00
_cell.angle_beta   90.00
_cell.angle_gamma   90.00
#
_symmetry.space_group_name_H-M   'P 1'
#
loop_
_entity.id
_entity.type
_entity.pdbx_description
1 polymer ?
#
loop_
_entity_poly.entity_id
_entity_poly.type
_entity_poly.pdbx_seq_one_letter_code
_entity_poly.pdbx_strand_id
1 'polypeptide(L)'
;MIWLIFKNCSRNKSKSVKSTDIINVNNSKQIIQELLREFDAIDDLSECDNTIFSTELHFNYLSVVEPFYNEEESIPKMEMNGHQNVFENNTVFEMADLENDIDAATMIINRRCNKVTEKHLKLLQCPFTWNLESGVWKTNIIDHIKNKYGKYNMNISSITFSLEKYISNLMISCGLFKTNQVDKAHDKLKDIWEWLDKLDNENERFYQDIRDGLKHIIMSTLCHVLYAVNKTLCWQLYNTITRFNSMNVKSRAAVHAINAAVYIEIGGKTLLNVVQYAKKACDLDSETAQWKFIYSLALTAQRQYLMSNKSCPTASEFDAIQHAIILSNRPNPNFDFHRMRLMTNKILYHYHFDKSKIKTNTPEKTKQDFYNIIELIKSIVIMEPEDPHLIVKCAKALITLPYLPHENILLIKQMISIAVNVSFNDPTVIRAIKEIIDIFRELIDTYKQLNENKVYLDNTKIQNDVKNKEDDDLENDLKLIAEKYEIGSRPILDLINLLEKYDGRYRWKIMAQICSYSILFKDSDNLLVGVEQFMMLIDDKNIANSNIVTDHRSIFIKDDSKVFNLAELMCNEIKLAIILGHSKNQDETKFYLDQLTNIMEVCQVKSKAVNPSLIVELTGSQKKQKEQNIQCPKNQKQKKVFQKMNKQHGSHKNKKFTTNNYKYTSSNQKRAIKSKTRKINQHKTL
;
A
#
# COMPACT_ATOMS: atom_id res chain seq x y z
N MET A 1 -39.38 1.84 30.60
CA MET A 1 -39.67 0.66 29.74
C MET A 1 -38.39 -0.06 29.32
N ILE A 2 -37.40 0.62 28.73
CA ILE A 2 -36.11 0.02 28.32
C ILE A 2 -35.34 -0.61 29.50
N TRP A 3 -35.30 0.06 30.66
CA TRP A 3 -34.74 -0.51 31.89
C TRP A 3 -35.41 -1.82 32.34
N LEU A 4 -36.72 -1.98 32.09
CA LEU A 4 -37.45 -3.23 32.38
C LEU A 4 -37.12 -4.33 31.36
N ILE A 5 -36.85 -3.97 30.11
CA ILE A 5 -36.41 -4.90 29.05
C ILE A 5 -35.04 -5.50 29.41
N PHE A 6 -34.11 -4.68 29.94
CA PHE A 6 -32.81 -5.14 30.43
C PHE A 6 -32.85 -5.92 31.77
N LYS A 7 -33.92 -5.77 32.55
CA LYS A 7 -34.08 -6.40 33.87
C LYS A 7 -34.77 -7.77 33.81
N ASN A 8 -35.61 -8.01 32.80
CA ASN A 8 -36.44 -9.21 32.71
C ASN A 8 -35.73 -10.47 32.18
N CYS A 9 -34.44 -10.41 31.83
CA CYS A 9 -33.68 -11.54 31.28
C CYS A 9 -32.53 -12.06 32.18
N SER A 10 -32.23 -11.43 33.32
CA SER A 10 -31.12 -11.87 34.18
C SER A 10 -31.55 -12.90 35.22
N ARG A 11 -31.26 -14.18 34.99
CA ARG A 11 -31.17 -15.21 36.05
C ARG A 11 -29.76 -15.77 36.10
N ASN A 12 -28.94 -15.20 36.99
CA ASN A 12 -28.03 -15.90 37.91
C ASN A 12 -26.99 -14.91 38.48
N LYS A 13 -26.90 -14.83 39.81
CA LYS A 13 -25.84 -14.12 40.55
C LYS A 13 -24.86 -15.13 41.13
N SER A 14 -23.56 -14.93 40.90
CA SER A 14 -22.45 -15.28 41.81
C SER A 14 -21.17 -14.67 41.21
N LYS A 15 -20.10 -14.30 41.91
CA LYS A 15 -19.67 -14.28 43.31
C LYS A 15 -18.51 -13.27 43.37
N SER A 16 -18.26 -12.66 44.53
CA SER A 16 -17.15 -11.75 44.78
C SER A 16 -15.78 -12.42 44.56
N VAL A 17 -14.85 -11.74 43.90
CA VAL A 17 -13.43 -12.12 43.86
C VAL A 17 -12.65 -11.23 44.82
N LYS A 18 -11.88 -11.85 45.73
CA LYS A 18 -10.86 -11.21 46.58
C LYS A 18 -9.48 -11.81 46.27
N SER A 19 -8.47 -10.95 46.39
CA SER A 19 -7.05 -11.18 46.74
C SER A 19 -6.04 -11.80 45.76
N THR A 20 -6.31 -11.88 44.45
CA THR A 20 -5.27 -12.24 43.44
C THR A 20 -4.49 -11.06 42.86
N ASP A 21 -4.94 -9.83 43.08
CA ASP A 21 -4.39 -8.68 42.35
C ASP A 21 -3.00 -8.25 42.86
N ILE A 22 -2.68 -8.41 44.15
CA ILE A 22 -1.44 -7.89 44.76
C ILE A 22 -0.18 -8.67 44.31
N ILE A 23 -0.29 -9.98 44.08
CA ILE A 23 0.86 -10.83 43.67
C ILE A 23 1.23 -10.57 42.21
N ASN A 24 0.25 -10.23 41.35
CA ASN A 24 0.50 -9.87 39.95
C ASN A 24 1.20 -8.51 39.79
N VAL A 25 0.97 -7.55 40.70
CA VAL A 25 1.58 -6.20 40.66
C VAL A 25 3.10 -6.26 40.75
N ASN A 26 3.64 -7.09 41.64
CA ASN A 26 5.09 -7.18 41.88
C ASN A 26 5.82 -7.86 40.71
N ASN A 27 5.21 -8.89 40.11
CA ASN A 27 5.77 -9.54 38.94
C ASN A 27 5.80 -8.60 37.72
N SER A 28 4.74 -7.82 37.48
CA SER A 28 4.70 -6.87 36.36
C SER A 28 5.79 -5.80 36.46
N LYS A 29 6.00 -5.21 37.64
CA LYS A 29 7.06 -4.20 37.84
C LYS A 29 8.46 -4.77 37.65
N GLN A 30 8.72 -5.99 38.12
CA GLN A 30 9.99 -6.66 37.95
C GLN A 30 10.24 -7.01 36.47
N ILE A 31 9.24 -7.55 35.77
CA ILE A 31 9.28 -7.80 34.33
C ILE A 31 9.59 -6.50 33.58
N ILE A 32 8.98 -5.38 33.95
CA ILE A 32 9.21 -4.09 33.30
C ILE A 32 10.63 -3.56 33.57
N GLN A 33 11.16 -3.73 34.78
CA GLN A 33 12.55 -3.38 35.08
C GLN A 33 13.54 -4.24 34.31
N GLU A 34 13.26 -5.53 34.15
CA GLU A 34 14.05 -6.43 33.29
C GLU A 34 13.96 -6.00 31.82
N LEU A 35 12.77 -5.72 31.31
CA LEU A 35 12.53 -5.25 29.93
C LEU A 35 13.19 -3.89 29.66
N LEU A 36 13.20 -2.97 30.63
CA LEU A 36 13.89 -1.68 30.50
C LEU A 36 15.42 -1.82 30.45
N ARG A 37 15.98 -2.82 31.16
CA ARG A 37 17.42 -3.14 31.10
C ARG A 37 17.85 -3.70 29.75
N GLU A 38 16.94 -4.29 28.99
CA GLU A 38 17.25 -4.72 27.62
C GLU A 38 17.57 -3.53 26.71
N PHE A 39 17.09 -2.33 27.05
CA PHE A 39 17.51 -1.09 26.39
C PHE A 39 18.83 -0.50 26.94
N ASP A 40 19.47 -1.09 27.95
CA ASP A 40 20.82 -0.68 28.40
C ASP A 40 21.92 -1.36 27.57
N ALA A 41 21.64 -2.53 26.98
CA ALA A 41 22.56 -3.23 26.07
C ALA A 41 22.80 -2.49 24.72
N ILE A 42 22.25 -1.29 24.58
CA ILE A 42 22.30 -0.43 23.38
C ILE A 42 23.48 0.56 23.44
N ASP A 43 24.10 0.75 24.61
CA ASP A 43 25.23 1.68 24.76
C ASP A 43 26.42 1.32 23.83
N ASP A 44 26.46 0.09 23.31
CA ASP A 44 27.44 -0.38 22.31
C ASP A 44 27.18 0.11 20.86
N LEU A 45 26.09 0.86 20.59
CA LEU A 45 25.73 1.37 19.25
C LEU A 45 26.13 2.85 19.00
N SER A 46 26.92 3.46 19.90
CA SER A 46 27.37 4.86 19.81
C SER A 46 28.11 5.22 18.50
N GLU A 47 28.53 4.22 17.72
CA GLU A 47 29.20 4.42 16.42
C GLU A 47 28.22 4.67 15.23
N CYS A 48 26.90 4.53 15.43
CA CYS A 48 25.89 4.65 14.36
C CYS A 48 25.15 6.00 14.29
N ASP A 49 25.49 6.96 15.15
CA ASP A 49 24.69 8.16 15.48
C ASP A 49 24.37 9.11 14.30
N ASN A 50 24.95 8.90 13.12
CA ASN A 50 24.85 9.83 12.00
C ASN A 50 24.33 9.26 10.68
N THR A 51 23.87 8.01 10.63
CA THR A 51 23.43 7.37 9.39
C THR A 51 21.94 7.05 9.40
N ILE A 52 21.24 7.43 8.32
CA ILE A 52 19.84 7.03 8.10
C ILE A 52 19.84 5.60 7.57
N PHE A 53 19.19 4.69 8.25
CA PHE A 53 19.02 3.31 7.83
C PHE A 53 17.55 3.00 7.62
N SER A 54 17.12 2.86 6.38
CA SER A 54 15.73 2.58 6.07
C SER A 54 15.58 1.27 5.31
N THR A 55 14.67 0.43 5.78
CA THR A 55 14.35 -0.89 5.22
C THR A 55 12.84 -1.01 5.01
N GLU A 56 12.39 -2.05 4.28
CA GLU A 56 10.96 -2.28 4.07
C GLU A 56 10.18 -2.49 5.38
N LEU A 57 10.84 -2.99 6.43
CA LEU A 57 10.26 -3.19 7.77
C LEU A 57 9.68 -1.89 8.35
N HIS A 58 10.30 -0.74 8.04
CA HIS A 58 9.84 0.56 8.52
C HIS A 58 8.42 0.91 8.03
N PHE A 59 8.05 0.48 6.82
CA PHE A 59 6.69 0.68 6.29
C PHE A 59 5.67 -0.25 6.96
N ASN A 60 6.07 -1.47 7.33
CA ASN A 60 5.17 -2.42 8.01
C ASN A 60 4.69 -1.86 9.35
N TYR A 61 5.56 -1.14 10.07
CA TYR A 61 5.22 -0.50 11.34
C TYR A 61 4.29 0.72 11.22
N LEU A 62 4.01 1.19 10.00
CA LEU A 62 3.09 2.29 9.71
C LEU A 62 1.70 1.82 9.25
N SER A 63 1.36 0.54 9.38
CA SER A 63 0.05 -0.03 9.01
C SER A 63 -1.09 0.40 9.96
N VAL A 64 -2.16 1.04 9.47
CA VAL A 64 -3.32 1.52 10.31
C VAL A 64 -4.25 0.37 10.56
N VAL A 65 -4.28 -0.54 9.58
CA VAL A 65 -4.93 -1.83 9.65
C VAL A 65 -3.93 -2.79 10.25
N GLU A 66 -4.21 -3.29 11.46
CA GLU A 66 -3.61 -4.54 11.89
C GLU A 66 -4.32 -5.64 11.09
N PRO A 67 -3.63 -6.38 10.21
CA PRO A 67 -4.30 -7.38 9.40
C PRO A 67 -4.96 -8.43 10.30
N PHE A 68 -6.29 -8.44 10.30
CA PHE A 68 -7.10 -9.47 10.97
C PHE A 68 -7.12 -10.79 10.17
N TYR A 69 -6.61 -10.77 8.92
CA TYR A 69 -6.46 -11.90 8.03
C TYR A 69 -4.98 -12.15 7.72
N ASN A 70 -4.48 -13.33 8.13
CA ASN A 70 -3.18 -13.88 7.71
C ASN A 70 -3.27 -14.72 6.44
N GLU A 71 -4.39 -14.68 5.71
CA GLU A 71 -4.51 -15.39 4.43
C GLU A 71 -4.09 -14.48 3.29
N GLU A 72 -3.13 -14.96 2.50
CA GLU A 72 -2.74 -14.45 1.19
C GLU A 72 -3.92 -14.53 0.20
N GLU A 73 -5.00 -13.77 0.42
CA GLU A 73 -5.91 -13.46 -0.68
C GLU A 73 -5.21 -12.44 -1.57
N SER A 74 -4.85 -12.89 -2.78
CA SER A 74 -4.24 -12.08 -3.84
C SER A 74 -4.92 -10.72 -3.95
N ILE A 75 -4.21 -9.67 -3.54
CA ILE A 75 -4.58 -8.27 -3.73
C ILE A 75 -4.90 -8.09 -5.22
N PRO A 76 -6.10 -7.63 -5.61
CA PRO A 76 -6.37 -7.31 -7.00
C PRO A 76 -5.41 -6.19 -7.42
N LYS A 77 -4.41 -6.51 -8.24
CA LYS A 77 -3.58 -5.50 -8.90
C LYS A 77 -4.48 -4.72 -9.86
N MET A 78 -4.90 -3.52 -9.45
CA MET A 78 -5.57 -2.60 -10.36
C MET A 78 -4.52 -1.64 -10.91
N GLU A 79 -4.14 -1.85 -12.18
CA GLU A 79 -3.33 -0.89 -12.92
C GLU A 79 -4.09 0.43 -13.04
N MET A 80 -3.45 1.52 -12.62
CA MET A 80 -3.98 2.87 -12.82
C MET A 80 -3.92 3.24 -14.30
N ASN A 81 -4.94 2.81 -15.06
CA ASN A 81 -5.34 3.55 -16.24
C ASN A 81 -6.31 4.65 -15.80
N GLY A 82 -5.98 5.89 -16.15
CA GLY A 82 -6.70 7.13 -15.83
C GLY A 82 -8.07 7.24 -16.52
N HIS A 83 -8.92 6.24 -16.35
CA HIS A 83 -10.35 6.32 -16.60
C HIS A 83 -11.07 5.96 -15.30
N GLN A 84 -11.70 6.97 -14.70
CA GLN A 84 -12.83 6.78 -13.80
C GLN A 84 -13.91 6.01 -14.59
N ASN A 85 -13.78 4.69 -14.66
CA ASN A 85 -14.92 3.84 -14.94
C ASN A 85 -15.76 3.86 -13.67
N VAL A 86 -16.68 4.82 -13.65
CA VAL A 86 -17.88 4.78 -12.87
C VAL A 86 -18.53 3.43 -13.16
N PHE A 87 -18.27 2.43 -12.31
CA PHE A 87 -19.21 1.34 -12.17
C PHE A 87 -20.44 1.95 -11.52
N GLU A 88 -21.32 2.49 -12.35
CA GLU A 88 -22.74 2.66 -12.06
C GLU A 88 -23.27 1.26 -11.75
N ASN A 89 -23.09 0.81 -10.52
CA ASN A 89 -24.13 -0.01 -9.90
C ASN A 89 -25.30 0.93 -9.62
N ASN A 90 -26.00 1.30 -10.69
CA ASN A 90 -27.39 1.70 -10.64
C ASN A 90 -28.21 0.47 -10.21
N THR A 91 -28.08 0.09 -8.95
CA THR A 91 -29.27 -0.15 -8.15
C THR A 91 -29.55 1.14 -7.42
N VAL A 92 -29.93 2.15 -8.21
CA VAL A 92 -30.92 3.11 -7.77
C VAL A 92 -32.12 2.25 -7.38
N PHE A 93 -32.32 2.03 -6.08
CA PHE A 93 -33.70 1.85 -5.63
C PHE A 93 -34.34 3.20 -5.93
N GLU A 94 -34.94 3.30 -7.12
CA GLU A 94 -35.90 4.36 -7.40
C GLU A 94 -36.97 4.18 -6.33
N MET A 95 -36.94 5.06 -5.32
CA MET A 95 -38.12 5.33 -4.50
C MET A 95 -39.09 6.15 -5.34
N ALA A 96 -39.55 5.57 -6.44
CA ALA A 96 -40.70 6.05 -7.19
C ALA A 96 -41.91 5.27 -6.68
N ASP A 97 -42.85 6.01 -6.09
CA ASP A 97 -44.23 5.62 -5.83
C ASP A 97 -44.50 4.36 -4.98
N LEU A 98 -43.91 4.31 -3.78
CA LEU A 98 -44.44 3.46 -2.69
C LEU A 98 -44.93 4.28 -1.48
N GLU A 99 -45.30 5.54 -1.69
CA GLU A 99 -45.91 6.38 -0.65
C GLU A 99 -47.44 6.21 -0.59
N ASN A 100 -48.10 5.87 -1.70
CA ASN A 100 -49.56 5.76 -1.75
C ASN A 100 -50.15 4.41 -1.30
N ASP A 101 -49.34 3.35 -1.20
CA ASP A 101 -49.80 2.02 -0.76
C ASP A 101 -49.57 1.77 0.75
N ILE A 102 -48.78 2.62 1.42
CA ILE A 102 -48.51 2.46 2.86
C ILE A 102 -49.70 2.98 3.68
N ASP A 103 -50.39 4.04 3.26
CA ASP A 103 -51.52 4.58 4.03
C ASP A 103 -52.75 3.66 4.01
N ALA A 104 -53.00 2.95 2.90
CA ALA A 104 -54.06 1.94 2.82
C ALA A 104 -53.74 0.67 3.65
N ALA A 105 -52.47 0.26 3.71
CA ALA A 105 -52.03 -0.88 4.51
C ALA A 105 -52.01 -0.56 6.03
N THR A 106 -51.74 0.69 6.41
CA THR A 106 -51.61 1.10 7.81
C THR A 106 -52.95 1.09 8.55
N MET A 107 -54.08 1.29 7.87
CA MET A 107 -55.42 1.18 8.47
C MET A 107 -55.91 -0.26 8.68
N ILE A 108 -55.38 -1.26 7.95
CA ILE A 108 -55.82 -2.66 8.06
C ILE A 108 -54.94 -3.49 9.02
N ILE A 109 -53.72 -3.03 9.34
CA ILE A 109 -52.74 -3.79 10.16
C ILE A 109 -52.97 -3.68 11.68
N ASN A 110 -53.78 -2.73 12.15
CA ASN A 110 -53.98 -2.46 13.60
C ASN A 110 -54.70 -3.56 14.40
N ARG A 111 -55.04 -4.72 13.80
CA ARG A 111 -55.63 -5.86 14.53
C ARG A 111 -54.84 -7.18 14.48
N ARG A 112 -53.67 -7.28 13.80
CA ARG A 112 -53.00 -8.60 13.63
C ARG A 112 -51.45 -8.72 13.72
N CYS A 113 -50.65 -7.68 13.98
CA CYS A 113 -49.18 -7.79 13.87
C CYS A 113 -48.36 -7.55 15.15
N ASN A 114 -48.41 -8.48 16.11
CA ASN A 114 -47.48 -8.53 17.25
C ASN A 114 -46.16 -9.27 16.93
N LYS A 115 -45.57 -9.11 15.74
CA LYS A 115 -44.36 -9.87 15.35
C LYS A 115 -43.37 -9.04 14.53
N VAL A 116 -42.15 -8.90 15.04
CA VAL A 116 -40.98 -8.44 14.27
C VAL A 116 -40.60 -9.53 13.28
N THR A 117 -40.30 -9.15 12.03
CA THR A 117 -39.79 -10.06 11.00
C THR A 117 -38.35 -9.72 10.65
N GLU A 118 -37.63 -10.62 9.99
CA GLU A 118 -36.26 -10.34 9.52
C GLU A 118 -36.18 -9.10 8.62
N LYS A 119 -37.23 -8.82 7.84
CA LYS A 119 -37.31 -7.60 7.02
C LYS A 119 -37.27 -6.33 7.86
N HIS A 120 -37.94 -6.32 9.02
CA HIS A 120 -37.90 -5.19 9.96
C HIS A 120 -36.50 -5.01 10.54
N LEU A 121 -35.83 -6.11 10.91
CA LEU A 121 -34.47 -6.05 11.46
C LEU A 121 -33.46 -5.48 10.45
N LYS A 122 -33.59 -5.81 9.16
CA LYS A 122 -32.71 -5.30 8.09
C LYS A 122 -32.76 -3.77 7.91
N LEU A 123 -33.80 -3.09 8.41
CA LEU A 123 -33.93 -1.63 8.33
C LEU A 123 -33.15 -0.90 9.45
N LEU A 124 -32.79 -1.60 10.52
CA LEU A 124 -32.06 -1.04 11.65
C LEU A 124 -30.59 -0.78 11.28
N GLN A 125 -29.95 0.23 11.86
CA GLN A 125 -28.54 0.52 11.60
C GLN A 125 -27.67 0.00 12.75
N CYS A 126 -26.98 -1.13 12.53
CA CYS A 126 -26.07 -1.74 13.49
C CYS A 126 -25.09 -2.71 12.80
N PRO A 127 -24.08 -3.26 13.51
CA PRO A 127 -23.11 -4.17 12.91
C PRO A 127 -23.72 -5.39 12.19
N PHE A 128 -24.91 -5.86 12.60
CA PHE A 128 -25.57 -6.98 11.95
C PHE A 128 -26.23 -6.64 10.61
N THR A 129 -26.42 -5.36 10.30
CA THR A 129 -26.99 -4.88 9.03
C THR A 129 -25.98 -4.19 8.13
N TRP A 130 -24.75 -3.99 8.59
CA TRP A 130 -23.66 -3.42 7.80
C TRP A 130 -22.93 -4.43 6.91
N ASN A 131 -23.61 -5.51 6.49
CA ASN A 131 -23.09 -6.49 5.52
C ASN A 131 -21.65 -7.00 5.80
N LEU A 132 -21.31 -7.19 7.07
CA LEU A 132 -20.02 -7.74 7.48
C LEU A 132 -19.92 -9.22 7.09
N GLU A 133 -18.78 -9.65 6.54
CA GLU A 133 -18.60 -11.02 6.07
C GLU A 133 -18.78 -12.03 7.21
N SER A 134 -19.38 -13.19 6.89
CA SER A 134 -19.64 -14.22 7.90
C SER A 134 -18.37 -14.80 8.53
N GLY A 135 -17.23 -14.75 7.82
CA GLY A 135 -15.92 -15.19 8.30
C GLY A 135 -15.32 -14.29 9.39
N VAL A 136 -15.64 -12.98 9.38
CA VAL A 136 -15.13 -11.98 10.35
C VAL A 136 -15.41 -12.39 11.80
N TRP A 137 -16.53 -13.06 12.03
CA TRP A 137 -16.97 -13.44 13.37
C TRP A 137 -16.48 -14.82 13.82
N LYS A 138 -15.92 -15.62 12.89
CA LYS A 138 -15.41 -16.97 13.17
C LYS A 138 -13.97 -16.93 13.67
N THR A 139 -13.19 -15.95 13.22
CA THR A 139 -11.89 -15.59 13.78
C THR A 139 -12.10 -14.85 15.09
N ASN A 140 -11.13 -14.93 16.00
CA ASN A 140 -11.27 -14.53 17.39
C ASN A 140 -11.29 -12.99 17.58
N ILE A 141 -12.30 -12.31 17.03
CA ILE A 141 -12.50 -10.86 17.07
C ILE A 141 -12.55 -10.33 18.50
N ILE A 142 -13.08 -11.14 19.42
CA ILE A 142 -13.13 -10.81 20.85
C ILE A 142 -11.71 -10.64 21.39
N ASP A 143 -10.83 -11.60 21.13
CA ASP A 143 -9.46 -11.53 21.65
C ASP A 143 -8.63 -10.50 20.89
N HIS A 144 -8.85 -10.30 19.59
CA HIS A 144 -8.22 -9.19 18.86
C HIS A 144 -8.57 -7.83 19.48
N ILE A 145 -9.85 -7.53 19.69
CA ILE A 145 -10.29 -6.26 20.30
C ILE A 145 -9.77 -6.13 21.73
N LYS A 146 -9.85 -7.19 22.54
CA LYS A 146 -9.26 -7.17 23.90
C LYS A 146 -7.76 -6.91 23.86
N ASN A 147 -7.06 -7.50 22.90
CA ASN A 147 -5.62 -7.36 22.78
C ASN A 147 -5.21 -5.97 22.32
N LYS A 148 -5.97 -5.35 21.42
CA LYS A 148 -5.68 -4.02 20.87
C LYS A 148 -5.97 -2.89 21.85
N TYR A 149 -7.11 -2.94 22.54
CA TYR A 149 -7.56 -1.85 23.41
C TYR A 149 -7.20 -2.04 24.88
N GLY A 150 -7.03 -3.28 25.33
CA GLY A 150 -6.76 -3.55 26.73
C GLY A 150 -7.94 -3.29 27.67
N LYS A 151 -7.72 -3.56 28.96
CA LYS A 151 -8.74 -3.31 29.98
C LYS A 151 -8.98 -1.82 30.17
N TYR A 152 -7.94 -0.99 30.03
CA TYR A 152 -8.02 0.45 30.22
C TYR A 152 -8.98 1.11 29.22
N ASN A 153 -8.72 0.98 27.91
CA ASN A 153 -9.55 1.61 26.87
C ASN A 153 -10.91 0.93 26.64
N MET A 154 -11.15 -0.22 27.28
CA MET A 154 -12.46 -0.86 27.29
C MET A 154 -13.27 -0.55 28.55
N ASN A 155 -12.70 0.14 29.54
CA ASN A 155 -13.35 0.37 30.83
C ASN A 155 -14.46 1.43 30.75
N ILE A 156 -15.70 0.95 30.64
CA ILE A 156 -16.93 1.76 30.67
C ILE A 156 -17.44 2.05 32.09
N SER A 157 -16.64 1.81 33.13
CA SER A 157 -16.95 2.27 34.49
C SER A 157 -16.64 3.77 34.69
N SER A 158 -15.86 4.36 33.78
CA SER A 158 -15.52 5.78 33.76
C SER A 158 -16.68 6.63 33.23
N ILE A 159 -16.87 7.81 33.81
CA ILE A 159 -17.89 8.79 33.40
C ILE A 159 -17.48 9.66 32.21
N THR A 160 -16.36 9.37 31.56
CA THR A 160 -15.89 10.11 30.36
C THR A 160 -16.16 9.30 29.12
N PHE A 161 -16.87 9.89 28.15
CA PHE A 161 -17.14 9.24 26.88
C PHE A 161 -15.86 9.11 26.03
N SER A 162 -15.72 7.98 25.34
CA SER A 162 -14.73 7.77 24.28
C SER A 162 -15.31 6.82 23.25
N LEU A 163 -15.02 7.09 21.97
CA LEU A 163 -15.48 6.23 20.88
C LEU A 163 -14.79 4.87 20.91
N GLU A 164 -13.53 4.79 21.33
CA GLU A 164 -12.78 3.54 21.50
C GLU A 164 -13.48 2.64 22.52
N LYS A 165 -13.89 3.19 23.68
CA LYS A 165 -14.67 2.46 24.69
C LYS A 165 -15.98 1.94 24.10
N TYR A 166 -16.69 2.79 23.35
CA TYR A 166 -17.97 2.43 22.76
C TYR A 166 -17.84 1.33 21.69
N ILE A 167 -16.94 1.51 20.72
CA ILE A 167 -16.74 0.60 19.58
C ILE A 167 -16.21 -0.76 20.05
N SER A 168 -15.20 -0.78 20.92
CA SER A 168 -14.61 -2.02 21.43
C SER A 168 -15.64 -2.88 22.16
N ASN A 169 -16.44 -2.29 23.05
CA ASN A 169 -17.48 -3.01 23.78
C ASN A 169 -18.63 -3.48 22.87
N LEU A 170 -19.03 -2.67 21.87
CA LEU A 170 -20.01 -3.06 20.84
C LEU A 170 -19.53 -4.27 20.02
N MET A 171 -18.28 -4.23 19.55
CA MET A 171 -17.67 -5.30 18.77
C MET A 171 -17.55 -6.61 19.56
N ILE A 172 -17.17 -6.53 20.84
CA ILE A 172 -17.13 -7.70 21.72
C ILE A 172 -18.52 -8.30 21.91
N SER A 173 -19.56 -7.49 22.10
CA SER A 173 -20.93 -8.00 22.19
C SER A 173 -21.35 -8.73 20.90
N CYS A 174 -21.08 -8.14 19.74
CA CYS A 174 -21.37 -8.77 18.44
C CYS A 174 -20.62 -10.10 18.28
N GLY A 175 -19.34 -10.14 18.66
CA GLY A 175 -18.53 -11.37 18.66
C GLY A 175 -19.08 -12.44 19.62
N LEU A 176 -19.50 -12.06 20.82
CA LEU A 176 -20.12 -12.98 21.79
C LEU A 176 -21.41 -13.59 21.23
N PHE A 177 -22.25 -12.78 20.59
CA PHE A 177 -23.48 -13.26 19.97
C PHE A 177 -23.19 -14.26 18.84
N LYS A 178 -22.22 -13.95 17.98
CA LYS A 178 -21.85 -14.79 16.83
C LYS A 178 -21.12 -16.08 17.24
N THR A 179 -20.46 -16.09 18.39
CA THR A 179 -19.89 -17.30 19.02
C THR A 179 -20.90 -18.06 19.90
N ASN A 180 -22.20 -17.78 19.74
CA ASN A 180 -23.31 -18.43 20.44
C ASN A 180 -23.31 -18.23 21.98
N GLN A 181 -22.65 -17.18 22.47
CA GLN A 181 -22.67 -16.76 23.88
C GLN A 181 -23.70 -15.64 24.09
N VAL A 182 -24.96 -15.95 23.79
CA VAL A 182 -26.05 -14.97 23.66
C VAL A 182 -26.31 -14.21 24.96
N ASP A 183 -26.31 -14.89 26.11
CA ASP A 183 -26.51 -14.26 27.41
C ASP A 183 -25.40 -13.24 27.73
N LYS A 184 -24.13 -13.59 27.47
CA LYS A 184 -23.00 -12.69 27.67
C LYS A 184 -23.05 -11.49 26.71
N ALA A 185 -23.50 -11.70 25.47
CA ALA A 185 -23.68 -10.61 24.52
C ALA A 185 -24.76 -9.62 24.98
N HIS A 186 -25.88 -10.14 25.50
CA HIS A 186 -26.95 -9.36 26.09
C HIS A 186 -26.47 -8.56 27.31
N ASP A 187 -25.81 -9.22 28.27
CA ASP A 187 -25.26 -8.56 29.46
C ASP A 187 -24.26 -7.46 29.07
N LYS A 188 -23.45 -7.70 28.05
CA LYS A 188 -22.51 -6.68 27.56
C LYS A 188 -23.22 -5.46 26.95
N LEU A 189 -24.30 -5.65 26.19
CA LEU A 189 -25.11 -4.53 25.66
C LEU A 189 -25.79 -3.75 26.78
N LYS A 190 -26.21 -4.46 27.83
CA LYS A 190 -26.77 -3.84 29.03
C LYS A 190 -25.74 -2.97 29.73
N ASP A 191 -24.52 -3.46 29.93
CA ASP A 191 -23.45 -2.67 30.54
C ASP A 191 -23.18 -1.38 29.74
N ILE A 192 -23.13 -1.47 28.41
CA ILE A 192 -22.97 -0.30 27.55
C ILE A 192 -24.16 0.66 27.71
N TRP A 193 -25.39 0.15 27.71
CA TRP A 193 -26.59 0.97 27.89
C TRP A 193 -26.60 1.71 29.24
N GLU A 194 -26.29 1.00 30.33
CA GLU A 194 -26.20 1.61 31.66
C GLU A 194 -25.09 2.66 31.76
N TRP A 195 -24.00 2.48 31.02
CA TRP A 195 -22.95 3.50 30.90
C TRP A 195 -23.45 4.75 30.15
N LEU A 196 -24.11 4.58 29.01
CA LEU A 196 -24.71 5.71 28.27
C LEU A 196 -25.76 6.46 29.12
N ASP A 197 -26.63 5.73 29.83
CA ASP A 197 -27.63 6.34 30.72
C ASP A 197 -27.00 7.14 31.87
N LYS A 198 -25.79 6.77 32.33
CA LYS A 198 -25.04 7.60 33.29
C LYS A 198 -24.55 8.88 32.64
N LEU A 199 -23.95 8.77 31.44
CA LEU A 199 -23.45 9.91 30.65
C LEU A 199 -24.54 10.91 30.26
N ASP A 200 -25.81 10.47 30.17
CA ASP A 200 -26.93 11.38 29.92
C ASP A 200 -27.07 12.48 30.97
N ASN A 201 -26.65 12.22 32.20
CA ASN A 201 -26.67 13.21 33.28
C ASN A 201 -25.43 14.11 33.29
N GLU A 202 -24.42 13.79 32.48
CA GLU A 202 -23.18 14.56 32.37
C GLU A 202 -23.30 15.64 31.29
N ASN A 203 -22.64 16.77 31.51
CA ASN A 203 -22.66 17.92 30.60
C ASN A 203 -21.55 17.85 29.55
N GLU A 204 -21.32 16.67 28.96
CA GLU A 204 -20.35 16.47 27.89
C GLU A 204 -20.98 16.76 26.52
N ARG A 205 -20.71 17.95 25.97
CA ARG A 205 -21.37 18.45 24.74
C ARG A 205 -21.25 17.50 23.54
N PHE A 206 -20.07 16.92 23.31
CA PHE A 206 -19.83 16.01 22.20
C PHE A 206 -20.71 14.76 22.30
N TYR A 207 -20.77 14.12 23.47
CA TYR A 207 -21.64 12.99 23.73
C TYR A 207 -23.12 13.33 23.50
N GLN A 208 -23.60 14.44 24.07
CA GLN A 208 -25.01 14.84 23.99
C GLN A 208 -25.46 15.08 22.54
N ASP A 209 -24.57 15.63 21.69
CA ASP A 209 -24.82 15.84 20.27
C ASP A 209 -25.05 14.53 19.47
N ILE A 210 -24.42 13.42 19.90
CA ILE A 210 -24.43 12.14 19.18
C ILE A 210 -25.22 11.03 19.90
N ARG A 211 -25.70 11.28 21.11
CA ARG A 211 -26.35 10.33 22.02
C ARG A 211 -27.40 9.46 21.34
N ASP A 212 -28.33 10.07 20.61
CA ASP A 212 -29.45 9.35 20.03
C ASP A 212 -28.97 8.35 18.95
N GLY A 213 -27.89 8.69 18.23
CA GLY A 213 -27.22 7.79 17.28
C GLY A 213 -26.54 6.60 17.97
N LEU A 214 -25.88 6.83 19.10
CA LEU A 214 -25.29 5.75 19.92
C LEU A 214 -26.37 4.81 20.44
N LYS A 215 -27.42 5.36 21.05
CA LYS A 215 -28.55 4.58 21.59
C LYS A 215 -29.26 3.79 20.48
N HIS A 216 -29.43 4.38 19.29
CA HIS A 216 -29.99 3.68 18.14
C HIS A 216 -29.19 2.42 17.80
N ILE A 217 -27.86 2.48 17.75
CA ILE A 217 -27.01 1.33 17.42
C ILE A 217 -27.12 0.25 18.50
N ILE A 218 -27.06 0.61 19.78
CA ILE A 218 -27.17 -0.38 20.88
C ILE A 218 -28.54 -1.05 20.89
N MET A 219 -29.62 -0.28 20.80
CA MET A 219 -30.98 -0.85 20.78
C MET A 219 -31.20 -1.69 19.54
N SER A 220 -30.67 -1.28 18.38
CA SER A 220 -30.74 -2.05 17.15
C SER A 220 -29.99 -3.38 17.26
N THR A 221 -28.79 -3.36 17.83
CA THR A 221 -27.98 -4.55 18.10
C THR A 221 -28.71 -5.48 19.07
N LEU A 222 -29.30 -4.93 20.14
CA LEU A 222 -30.09 -5.68 21.11
C LEU A 222 -31.36 -6.28 20.49
N CYS A 223 -32.03 -5.60 19.56
CA CYS A 223 -33.16 -6.15 18.81
C CYS A 223 -32.78 -7.44 18.08
N HIS A 224 -31.61 -7.50 17.43
CA HIS A 224 -31.12 -8.72 16.79
C HIS A 224 -30.82 -9.85 17.79
N VAL A 225 -30.22 -9.52 18.95
CA VAL A 225 -29.95 -10.49 20.01
C VAL A 225 -31.27 -11.04 20.58
N LEU A 226 -32.21 -10.16 20.92
CA LEU A 226 -33.53 -10.54 21.45
C LEU A 226 -34.37 -11.29 20.41
N TYR A 227 -34.19 -11.06 19.12
CA TYR A 227 -34.92 -11.82 18.10
C TYR A 227 -34.63 -13.32 18.18
N ALA A 228 -33.41 -13.70 18.59
CA ALA A 228 -33.01 -15.09 18.78
C ALA A 228 -33.55 -15.72 20.07
N VAL A 229 -33.77 -14.92 21.13
CA VAL A 229 -34.07 -15.43 22.49
C VAL A 229 -35.50 -15.14 22.95
N ASN A 230 -36.02 -13.95 22.66
CA ASN A 230 -37.32 -13.47 23.12
C ASN A 230 -37.96 -12.50 22.12
N LYS A 231 -38.78 -13.06 21.22
CA LYS A 231 -39.46 -12.30 20.14
C LYS A 231 -40.45 -11.24 20.66
N THR A 232 -41.03 -11.44 21.85
CA THR A 232 -41.97 -10.48 22.44
C THR A 232 -41.24 -9.23 22.92
N LEU A 233 -40.14 -9.40 23.66
CA LEU A 233 -39.29 -8.28 24.09
C LEU A 233 -38.64 -7.58 22.88
N CYS A 234 -38.25 -8.34 21.86
CA CYS A 234 -37.76 -7.80 20.59
C CYS A 234 -38.80 -6.85 19.95
N TRP A 235 -40.08 -7.25 19.89
CA TRP A 235 -41.14 -6.39 19.34
C TRP A 235 -41.40 -5.14 20.16
N GLN A 236 -41.39 -5.25 21.49
CA GLN A 236 -41.51 -4.09 22.37
C GLN A 236 -40.34 -3.12 22.16
N LEU A 237 -39.11 -3.63 22.12
CA LEU A 237 -37.92 -2.81 21.90
C LEU A 237 -37.94 -2.15 20.52
N TYR A 238 -38.27 -2.90 19.46
CA TYR A 238 -38.33 -2.40 18.09
C TYR A 238 -39.24 -1.18 17.96
N ASN A 239 -40.40 -1.19 18.61
CA ASN A 239 -41.34 -0.08 18.59
C ASN A 239 -40.86 1.17 19.36
N THR A 240 -39.85 1.03 20.23
CA THR A 240 -39.26 2.14 20.97
C THR A 240 -38.02 2.75 20.29
N ILE A 241 -37.48 2.11 19.25
CA ILE A 241 -36.29 2.61 18.54
C ILE A 241 -36.69 3.80 17.66
N THR A 242 -36.01 4.94 17.85
CA THR A 242 -36.09 6.06 16.91
C THR A 242 -35.58 5.63 15.55
N ARG A 243 -36.38 5.83 14.50
CA ARG A 243 -36.01 5.48 13.12
C ARG A 243 -34.78 6.28 12.70
N PHE A 244 -33.90 5.66 11.91
CA PHE A 244 -32.65 6.30 11.47
C PHE A 244 -32.91 7.66 10.78
N ASN A 245 -33.88 7.70 9.86
CA ASN A 245 -34.20 8.91 9.09
C ASN A 245 -34.83 10.04 9.93
N SER A 246 -35.39 9.73 11.11
CA SER A 246 -36.00 10.73 11.99
C SER A 246 -35.03 11.28 13.05
N MET A 247 -33.79 10.77 13.11
CA MET A 247 -32.78 11.30 14.03
C MET A 247 -32.20 12.63 13.53
N ASN A 248 -31.71 13.44 14.47
CA ASN A 248 -31.01 14.67 14.13
C ASN A 248 -29.75 14.39 13.27
N VAL A 249 -29.29 15.41 12.54
CA VAL A 249 -28.20 15.27 11.56
C VAL A 249 -26.91 14.76 12.20
N LYS A 250 -26.53 15.27 13.38
CA LYS A 250 -25.33 14.86 14.12
C LYS A 250 -25.38 13.39 14.56
N SER A 251 -26.53 12.94 15.03
CA SER A 251 -26.76 11.54 15.41
C SER A 251 -26.73 10.60 14.19
N ARG A 252 -27.26 11.03 13.03
CA ARG A 252 -27.10 10.27 11.78
C ARG A 252 -25.65 10.22 11.31
N ALA A 253 -24.92 11.33 11.43
CA ALA A 253 -23.49 11.39 11.15
C ALA A 253 -22.71 10.41 12.04
N ALA A 254 -23.03 10.36 13.33
CA ALA A 254 -22.41 9.44 14.29
C ALA A 254 -22.61 7.97 13.89
N VAL A 255 -23.81 7.59 13.43
CA VAL A 255 -24.05 6.21 12.96
C VAL A 255 -23.15 5.85 11.77
N HIS A 256 -22.99 6.76 10.81
CA HIS A 256 -22.10 6.53 9.67
C HIS A 256 -20.63 6.49 10.07
N ALA A 257 -20.20 7.35 11.00
CA ALA A 257 -18.84 7.37 11.49
C ALA A 257 -18.49 6.11 12.29
N ILE A 258 -19.41 5.61 13.12
CA ILE A 258 -19.21 4.35 13.86
C ILE A 258 -19.17 3.17 12.91
N ASN A 259 -20.01 3.17 11.86
CA ASN A 259 -19.92 2.17 10.80
C ASN A 259 -18.53 2.16 10.15
N ALA A 260 -18.02 3.32 9.75
CA ALA A 260 -16.67 3.45 9.21
C ALA A 260 -15.60 2.97 10.19
N ALA A 261 -15.70 3.34 11.46
CA ALA A 261 -14.74 2.91 12.48
C ALA A 261 -14.77 1.39 12.70
N VAL A 262 -15.96 0.77 12.73
CA VAL A 262 -16.09 -0.69 12.80
C VAL A 262 -15.48 -1.37 11.57
N TYR A 263 -15.62 -0.79 10.38
CA TYR A 263 -14.96 -1.33 9.18
C TYR A 263 -13.43 -1.23 9.26
N ILE A 264 -12.89 -0.14 9.81
CA ILE A 264 -11.44 0.00 10.05
C ILE A 264 -10.96 -1.09 11.03
N GLU A 265 -11.71 -1.35 12.10
CA GLU A 265 -11.39 -2.38 13.08
C GLU A 265 -11.45 -3.81 12.52
N ILE A 266 -12.37 -4.07 11.59
CA ILE A 266 -12.51 -5.39 10.95
C ILE A 266 -11.47 -5.60 9.85
N GLY A 267 -11.20 -4.57 9.05
CA GLY A 267 -10.30 -4.67 7.91
C GLY A 267 -10.84 -5.53 6.76
N GLY A 268 -9.92 -6.04 5.93
CA GLY A 268 -10.25 -6.87 4.76
C GLY A 268 -11.13 -6.15 3.73
N LYS A 269 -12.04 -6.88 3.08
CA LYS A 269 -12.90 -6.35 2.00
C LYS A 269 -13.79 -5.18 2.43
N THR A 270 -14.05 -5.01 3.74
CA THR A 270 -14.85 -3.88 4.26
C THR A 270 -14.17 -2.52 3.98
N LEU A 271 -12.84 -2.49 3.83
CA LEU A 271 -12.07 -1.29 3.54
C LEU A 271 -12.31 -0.73 2.12
N LEU A 272 -12.94 -1.49 1.22
CA LEU A 272 -13.33 -1.00 -0.09
C LEU A 272 -14.35 0.16 -0.01
N ASN A 273 -15.24 0.12 0.98
CA ASN A 273 -16.34 1.09 1.11
C ASN A 273 -16.22 2.01 2.33
N VAL A 274 -15.18 1.85 3.16
CA VAL A 274 -15.02 2.58 4.43
C VAL A 274 -15.04 4.10 4.27
N VAL A 275 -14.39 4.61 3.22
CA VAL A 275 -14.31 6.05 2.91
C VAL A 275 -15.70 6.63 2.59
N GLN A 276 -16.59 5.86 1.97
CA GLN A 276 -17.95 6.31 1.68
C GLN A 276 -18.73 6.61 2.97
N TYR A 277 -18.62 5.76 3.98
CA TYR A 277 -19.32 5.95 5.25
C TYR A 277 -18.73 7.09 6.06
N ALA A 278 -17.40 7.19 6.13
CA ALA A 278 -16.74 8.30 6.83
C ALA A 278 -17.03 9.64 6.14
N LYS A 279 -17.04 9.68 4.81
CA LYS A 279 -17.43 10.87 4.04
C LYS A 279 -18.88 11.27 4.32
N LYS A 280 -19.82 10.34 4.31
CA LYS A 280 -21.23 10.61 4.65
C LYS A 280 -21.39 11.24 6.04
N ALA A 281 -20.58 10.83 7.02
CA ALA A 281 -20.58 11.46 8.34
C ALA A 281 -20.15 12.94 8.27
N CYS A 282 -19.06 13.22 7.54
CA CYS A 282 -18.58 14.58 7.29
C CYS A 282 -19.54 15.45 6.47
N ASP A 283 -20.27 14.86 5.52
CA ASP A 283 -21.23 15.56 4.67
C ASP A 283 -22.49 15.95 5.46
N LEU A 284 -22.89 15.10 6.43
CA LEU A 284 -23.98 15.41 7.35
C LEU A 284 -23.57 16.43 8.40
N ASP A 285 -22.39 16.27 8.98
CA ASP A 285 -21.89 17.11 10.07
C ASP A 285 -20.42 17.50 9.81
N SER A 286 -20.22 18.69 9.24
CA SER A 286 -18.90 19.19 8.85
C SER A 286 -18.07 19.72 10.02
N GLU A 287 -18.72 20.09 11.11
CA GLU A 287 -18.12 20.86 12.22
C GLU A 287 -17.51 19.97 13.30
N THR A 288 -17.88 18.69 13.34
CA THR A 288 -17.34 17.75 14.32
C THR A 288 -15.95 17.25 13.89
N ALA A 289 -14.92 17.69 14.63
CA ALA A 289 -13.52 17.32 14.41
C ALA A 289 -13.31 15.80 14.33
N GLN A 290 -14.02 15.02 15.16
CA GLN A 290 -13.91 13.57 15.21
C GLN A 290 -14.31 12.88 13.89
N TRP A 291 -15.24 13.44 13.12
CA TRP A 291 -15.61 12.88 11.81
C TRP A 291 -14.51 13.09 10.78
N LYS A 292 -13.83 14.25 10.80
CA LYS A 292 -12.67 14.52 9.95
C LYS A 292 -11.50 13.59 10.28
N PHE A 293 -11.29 13.32 11.57
CA PHE A 293 -10.30 12.34 12.04
C PHE A 293 -10.59 10.93 11.53
N ILE A 294 -11.83 10.43 11.71
CA ILE A 294 -12.25 9.12 11.20
C ILE A 294 -12.15 9.06 9.67
N TYR A 295 -12.44 10.17 8.97
CA TYR A 295 -12.30 10.26 7.52
C TYR A 295 -10.84 10.15 7.06
N SER A 296 -9.90 10.80 7.74
CA SER A 296 -8.47 10.65 7.46
C SER A 296 -7.98 9.21 7.71
N LEU A 297 -8.42 8.59 8.82
CA LEU A 297 -8.14 7.18 9.10
C LEU A 297 -8.70 6.24 8.03
N ALA A 298 -9.95 6.48 7.58
CA ALA A 298 -10.60 5.68 6.55
C ALA A 298 -9.87 5.77 5.20
N LEU A 299 -9.45 6.99 4.79
CA LEU A 299 -8.64 7.19 3.59
C LEU A 299 -7.31 6.44 3.69
N THR A 300 -6.65 6.52 4.84
CA THR A 300 -5.38 5.83 5.08
C THR A 300 -5.54 4.31 5.00
N ALA A 301 -6.55 3.75 5.69
CA ALA A 301 -6.82 2.32 5.72
C ALA A 301 -7.18 1.78 4.33
N GLN A 302 -8.02 2.51 3.57
CA GLN A 302 -8.37 2.13 2.21
C GLN A 302 -7.16 2.15 1.27
N ARG A 303 -6.32 3.21 1.32
CA ARG A 303 -5.10 3.29 0.51
C ARG A 303 -4.16 2.12 0.80
N GLN A 304 -3.92 1.84 2.09
CA GLN A 304 -3.04 0.76 2.50
C GLN A 304 -3.55 -0.61 2.04
N TYR A 305 -4.87 -0.81 2.07
CA TYR A 305 -5.51 -2.03 1.59
C TYR A 305 -5.47 -2.19 0.06
N LEU A 306 -5.78 -1.13 -0.68
CA LEU A 306 -5.86 -1.17 -2.15
C LEU A 306 -4.49 -1.17 -2.83
N MET A 307 -3.49 -0.56 -2.21
CA MET A 307 -2.15 -0.41 -2.79
C MET A 307 -1.12 -1.16 -1.95
N SER A 308 -0.62 -0.54 -0.89
CA SER A 308 0.26 -1.12 0.12
C SER A 308 0.57 -0.08 1.19
N ASN A 309 1.16 -0.52 2.30
CA ASN A 309 1.72 0.36 3.32
C ASN A 309 2.87 1.25 2.82
N LYS A 310 3.48 0.87 1.69
CA LYS A 310 4.56 1.59 1.01
C LYS A 310 4.06 2.72 0.10
N SER A 311 2.75 2.88 -0.10
CA SER A 311 2.22 3.95 -0.96
C SER A 311 2.34 5.32 -0.29
N CYS A 312 2.43 6.39 -1.09
CA CYS A 312 2.47 7.76 -0.57
C CYS A 312 1.10 8.21 -0.05
N PRO A 313 1.00 8.84 1.14
CA PRO A 313 -0.24 9.46 1.58
C PRO A 313 -0.73 10.55 0.63
N THR A 314 -2.04 10.58 0.40
CA THR A 314 -2.71 11.53 -0.48
C THR A 314 -2.89 12.91 0.18
N ALA A 315 -3.09 13.95 -0.63
CA ALA A 315 -3.43 15.28 -0.12
C ALA A 315 -4.71 15.25 0.72
N SER A 316 -5.72 14.47 0.32
CA SER A 316 -6.98 14.35 1.04
C SER A 316 -6.82 13.73 2.44
N GLU A 317 -5.88 12.81 2.65
CA GLU A 317 -5.55 12.30 4.00
C GLU A 317 -5.05 13.43 4.90
N PHE A 318 -4.13 14.27 4.38
CA PHE A 318 -3.60 15.43 5.09
C PHE A 318 -4.66 16.50 5.34
N ASP A 319 -5.43 16.88 4.32
CA ASP A 319 -6.48 17.89 4.44
C ASP A 319 -7.50 17.49 5.51
N ALA A 320 -7.91 16.22 5.52
CA ALA A 320 -8.85 15.70 6.51
C ALA A 320 -8.29 15.78 7.94
N ILE A 321 -7.04 15.36 8.19
CA ILE A 321 -6.46 15.43 9.54
C ILE A 321 -6.19 16.87 9.98
N GLN A 322 -5.76 17.75 9.06
CA GLN A 322 -5.56 19.17 9.36
C GLN A 322 -6.89 19.84 9.70
N HIS A 323 -7.96 19.55 8.97
CA HIS A 323 -9.30 20.03 9.31
C HIS A 323 -9.76 19.52 10.68
N ALA A 324 -9.46 18.27 11.04
CA ALA A 324 -9.76 17.75 12.38
C ALA A 324 -9.03 18.54 13.47
N ILE A 325 -7.75 18.87 13.27
CA ILE A 325 -6.95 19.66 14.21
C ILE A 325 -7.49 21.09 14.33
N ILE A 326 -7.81 21.74 13.21
CA ILE A 326 -8.34 23.11 13.19
C ILE A 326 -9.69 23.21 13.91
N LEU A 327 -10.56 22.22 13.73
CA LEU A 327 -11.88 22.17 14.39
C LEU A 327 -11.79 21.77 15.87
N SER A 328 -10.66 21.24 16.33
CA SER A 328 -10.49 20.83 17.71
C SER A 328 -10.24 22.04 18.62
N ASN A 329 -11.13 22.27 19.59
CA ASN A 329 -10.99 23.37 20.56
C ASN A 329 -9.78 23.22 21.50
N ARG A 330 -9.20 22.01 21.59
CA ARG A 330 -8.02 21.69 22.39
C ARG A 330 -7.08 20.78 21.59
N PRO A 331 -5.77 20.82 21.86
CA PRO A 331 -4.84 19.83 21.30
C PRO A 331 -5.35 18.42 21.58
N ASN A 332 -5.38 17.57 20.55
CA ASN A 332 -5.82 16.19 20.68
C ASN A 332 -4.64 15.27 20.29
N PRO A 333 -4.07 14.52 21.27
CA PRO A 333 -2.88 13.74 21.02
C PRO A 333 -3.10 12.61 20.01
N ASN A 334 -4.33 12.10 19.84
CA ASN A 334 -4.65 11.11 18.81
C ASN A 334 -4.60 11.70 17.40
N PHE A 335 -5.03 12.97 17.23
CA PHE A 335 -5.03 13.63 15.93
C PHE A 335 -3.59 13.94 15.51
N ASP A 336 -2.79 14.47 16.43
CA ASP A 336 -1.37 14.75 16.17
C ASP A 336 -0.58 13.47 15.95
N PHE A 337 -0.88 12.39 16.67
CA PHE A 337 -0.26 11.09 16.42
C PHE A 337 -0.56 10.58 15.01
N HIS A 338 -1.82 10.66 14.55
CA HIS A 338 -2.16 10.23 13.20
C HIS A 338 -1.48 11.10 12.12
N ARG A 339 -1.47 12.42 12.32
CA ARG A 339 -0.75 13.37 11.44
C ARG A 339 0.74 13.06 11.37
N MET A 340 1.39 12.86 12.51
CA MET A 340 2.80 12.47 12.60
C MET A 340 3.07 11.20 11.79
N ARG A 341 2.16 10.22 11.85
CA ARG A 341 2.28 8.97 11.12
C ARG A 341 2.16 9.13 9.61
N LEU A 342 1.25 9.98 9.14
CA LEU A 342 1.15 10.35 7.72
C LEU A 342 2.42 11.06 7.24
N MET A 343 2.96 11.98 8.04
CA MET A 343 4.22 12.66 7.72
C MET A 343 5.38 11.66 7.63
N THR A 344 5.49 10.74 8.58
CA THR A 344 6.51 9.67 8.58
C THR A 344 6.40 8.81 7.32
N ASN A 345 5.18 8.36 6.97
CA ASN A 345 4.95 7.56 5.76
C ASN A 345 5.37 8.33 4.49
N LYS A 346 5.02 9.61 4.39
CA LYS A 346 5.40 10.47 3.26
C LYS A 346 6.92 10.64 3.14
N ILE A 347 7.61 10.89 4.26
CA ILE A 347 9.08 11.03 4.28
C ILE A 347 9.73 9.73 3.80
N LEU A 348 9.31 8.58 4.34
CA LEU A 348 9.82 7.27 3.94
C LEU A 348 9.57 6.97 2.46
N TYR A 349 8.37 7.26 1.96
CA TYR A 349 8.04 7.08 0.55
C TYR A 349 9.02 7.84 -0.35
N HIS A 350 9.22 9.13 -0.07
CA HIS A 350 10.10 9.97 -0.88
C HIS A 350 11.57 9.57 -0.75
N TYR A 351 11.98 9.04 0.40
CA TYR A 351 13.34 8.52 0.60
C TYR A 351 13.61 7.25 -0.23
N HIS A 352 12.64 6.32 -0.30
CA HIS A 352 12.82 5.03 -0.99
C HIS A 352 12.53 5.07 -2.49
N PHE A 353 11.43 5.71 -2.89
CA PHE A 353 10.85 5.54 -4.23
C PHE A 353 11.10 6.72 -5.17
N ASP A 354 11.45 7.92 -4.68
CA ASP A 354 11.63 9.14 -5.49
C ASP A 354 13.10 9.33 -5.98
N LYS A 355 13.82 8.23 -6.22
CA LYS A 355 15.21 8.24 -6.71
C LYS A 355 15.38 8.89 -8.10
N SER A 356 14.31 9.16 -8.85
CA SER A 356 14.37 9.85 -10.15
C SER A 356 14.37 11.39 -10.03
N LYS A 357 14.19 11.96 -8.83
CA LYS A 357 14.22 13.41 -8.55
C LYS A 357 15.32 13.82 -7.55
N ILE A 358 16.44 13.09 -7.53
CA ILE A 358 17.57 13.23 -6.59
C ILE A 358 18.24 14.62 -6.53
N LYS A 359 17.86 15.60 -7.36
CA LYS A 359 18.47 16.94 -7.29
C LYS A 359 18.05 17.79 -6.07
N THR A 360 17.04 17.40 -5.28
CA THR A 360 16.50 18.27 -4.21
C THR A 360 16.38 17.66 -2.80
N ASN A 361 16.60 16.36 -2.61
CA ASN A 361 16.57 15.73 -1.29
C ASN A 361 17.98 15.33 -0.88
N THR A 362 18.65 16.20 -0.13
CA THR A 362 19.93 15.89 0.51
C THR A 362 19.70 15.03 1.77
N PRO A 363 20.64 14.15 2.15
CA PRO A 363 20.56 13.40 3.41
C PRO A 363 20.29 14.28 4.63
N GLU A 364 20.81 15.50 4.65
CA GLU A 364 20.59 16.49 5.71
C GLU A 364 19.13 16.93 5.80
N LYS A 365 18.46 17.12 4.66
CA LYS A 365 17.03 17.46 4.64
C LYS A 365 16.19 16.32 5.20
N THR A 366 16.49 15.08 4.83
CA THR A 366 15.78 13.91 5.37
C THR A 366 16.04 13.73 6.88
N LYS A 367 17.26 13.97 7.36
CA LYS A 367 17.54 14.01 8.81
C LYS A 367 16.69 15.07 9.49
N GLN A 368 16.63 16.28 8.93
CA GLN A 368 15.81 17.36 9.48
C GLN A 368 14.32 17.00 9.50
N ASP A 369 13.82 16.33 8.46
CA ASP A 369 12.43 15.85 8.42
C ASP A 369 12.15 14.84 9.55
N PHE A 370 13.08 13.90 9.82
CA PHE A 370 12.94 12.98 10.96
C PHE A 370 13.09 13.67 12.32
N TYR A 371 13.96 14.68 12.45
CA TYR A 371 14.00 15.52 13.65
C TYR A 371 12.65 16.21 13.90
N ASN A 372 11.98 16.71 12.86
CA ASN A 372 10.65 17.29 13.00
C ASN A 372 9.61 16.25 13.46
N ILE A 373 9.74 14.98 13.04
CA ILE A 373 8.91 13.88 13.55
C ILE A 373 9.18 13.62 15.04
N ILE A 374 10.45 13.63 15.46
CA ILE A 374 10.85 13.45 16.87
C ILE A 374 10.24 14.57 17.73
N GLU A 375 10.29 15.82 17.30
CA GLU A 375 9.68 16.96 18.01
C GLU A 375 8.14 16.85 18.06
N LEU A 376 7.51 16.33 17.01
CA LEU A 376 6.08 16.02 17.04
C LEU A 376 5.76 14.94 18.08
N ILE A 377 6.58 13.88 18.17
CA ILE A 377 6.41 12.83 19.20
C ILE A 377 6.56 13.42 20.60
N LYS A 378 7.60 14.24 20.84
CA LYS A 378 7.81 14.94 22.12
C LYS A 378 6.60 15.82 22.48
N SER A 379 6.08 16.59 21.52
CA SER A 379 4.92 17.46 21.78
C SER A 379 3.67 16.67 22.14
N ILE A 380 3.42 15.50 21.53
CA ILE A 380 2.33 14.60 21.91
C ILE A 380 2.49 14.08 23.34
N VAL A 381 3.71 13.69 23.74
CA VAL A 381 3.98 13.18 25.10
C VAL A 381 3.82 14.28 26.16
N ILE A 382 4.24 15.51 25.85
CA ILE A 382 4.08 16.68 26.73
C ILE A 382 2.61 17.03 26.97
N MET A 383 1.69 16.65 26.09
CA MET A 383 0.25 16.79 26.33
C MET A 383 -0.28 15.85 27.43
N GLU A 384 0.55 14.94 27.94
CA GLU A 384 0.19 13.95 28.97
C GLU A 384 -1.06 13.14 28.60
N PRO A 385 -1.05 12.40 27.48
CA PRO A 385 -2.23 11.66 27.03
C PRO A 385 -2.67 10.64 28.09
N GLU A 386 -3.98 10.60 28.36
CA GLU A 386 -4.57 9.68 29.33
C GLU A 386 -4.47 8.20 28.90
N ASP A 387 -4.32 7.93 27.60
CA ASP A 387 -4.22 6.57 27.06
C ASP A 387 -2.77 6.05 27.13
N PRO A 388 -2.45 5.06 27.99
CA PRO A 388 -1.12 4.47 28.05
C PRO A 388 -0.73 3.76 26.74
N HIS A 389 -1.69 3.23 25.97
CA HIS A 389 -1.40 2.60 24.69
C HIS A 389 -0.97 3.62 23.65
N LEU A 390 -1.45 4.88 23.72
CA LEU A 390 -0.97 5.96 22.87
C LEU A 390 0.49 6.31 23.18
N ILE A 391 0.88 6.35 24.45
CA ILE A 391 2.27 6.58 24.87
C ILE A 391 3.18 5.47 24.35
N VAL A 392 2.75 4.21 24.48
CA VAL A 392 3.46 3.05 23.92
C VAL A 392 3.56 3.15 22.40
N LYS A 393 2.49 3.55 21.70
CA LYS A 393 2.52 3.79 20.24
C LYS A 393 3.48 4.90 19.84
N CYS A 394 3.62 5.96 20.63
CA CYS A 394 4.62 7.00 20.42
C CYS A 394 6.04 6.45 20.59
N ALA A 395 6.28 5.59 21.58
CA ALA A 395 7.61 4.97 21.79
C ALA A 395 7.95 4.01 20.63
N LYS A 396 6.97 3.23 20.18
CA LYS A 396 7.08 2.40 18.98
C LYS A 396 7.43 3.26 17.76
N ALA A 397 6.70 4.34 17.53
CA ALA A 397 6.93 5.23 16.40
C ALA A 397 8.37 5.77 16.40
N LEU A 398 8.89 6.18 17.57
CA LEU A 398 10.25 6.68 17.72
C LEU A 398 11.30 5.62 17.37
N ILE A 399 11.15 4.40 17.89
CA ILE A 399 12.05 3.26 17.60
C ILE A 399 12.07 2.90 16.12
N THR A 400 10.91 2.97 15.48
CA THR A 400 10.75 2.58 14.08
C THR A 400 11.16 3.67 13.10
N LEU A 401 11.75 4.79 13.56
CA LEU A 401 12.32 5.78 12.66
C LEU A 401 13.64 5.26 12.09
N PRO A 402 13.92 5.48 10.79
CA PRO A 402 15.22 5.22 10.17
C PRO A 402 16.40 6.00 10.76
N TYR A 403 16.11 6.94 11.65
CA TYR A 403 17.05 7.82 12.31
C TYR A 403 16.71 7.86 13.80
N LEU A 404 17.53 7.18 14.61
CA LEU A 404 17.33 7.05 16.05
C LEU A 404 18.59 7.53 16.80
N PRO A 405 18.69 8.84 17.08
CA PRO A 405 19.71 9.39 17.97
C PRO A 405 19.74 8.70 19.34
N HIS A 406 20.93 8.53 19.92
CA HIS A 406 21.09 7.92 21.23
C HIS A 406 20.25 8.60 22.34
N GLU A 407 20.11 9.93 22.30
CA GLU A 407 19.27 10.72 23.22
C GLU A 407 17.79 10.27 23.24
N ASN A 408 17.29 9.67 22.14
CA ASN A 408 15.92 9.20 22.05
C ASN A 408 15.69 7.86 22.75
N ILE A 409 16.74 7.09 23.04
CA ILE A 409 16.64 5.85 23.85
C ILE A 409 16.21 6.20 25.27
N LEU A 410 16.75 7.28 25.84
CA LEU A 410 16.32 7.79 27.14
C LEU A 410 14.84 8.22 27.11
N LEU A 411 14.43 8.91 26.04
CA LEU A 411 13.04 9.30 25.85
C LEU A 411 12.10 8.09 25.74
N ILE A 412 12.49 7.04 25.00
CA ILE A 412 11.75 5.77 24.93
C ILE A 412 11.59 5.15 26.32
N LYS A 413 12.68 5.05 27.10
CA LYS A 413 12.65 4.51 28.47
C LYS A 413 11.70 5.33 29.35
N GLN A 414 11.72 6.66 29.23
CA GLN A 414 10.79 7.54 29.93
C GLN A 414 9.33 7.28 29.52
N MET A 415 9.04 7.19 28.22
CA MET A 415 7.69 6.95 27.72
C MET A 415 7.14 5.58 28.16
N ILE A 416 7.95 4.53 28.09
CA ILE A 416 7.58 3.19 28.61
C ILE A 416 7.30 3.29 30.11
N SER A 417 8.14 4.00 30.88
CA SER A 417 7.94 4.21 32.31
C SER A 417 6.64 4.95 32.61
N ILE A 418 6.29 5.99 31.84
CA ILE A 418 5.02 6.72 31.99
C ILE A 418 3.84 5.78 31.70
N ALA A 419 3.85 5.06 30.57
CA ALA A 419 2.76 4.15 30.20
C ALA A 419 2.50 3.08 31.27
N VAL A 420 3.57 2.54 31.85
CA VAL A 420 3.53 1.58 32.95
C VAL A 420 2.95 2.22 34.19
N ASN A 421 3.38 3.43 34.57
CA ASN A 421 2.86 4.10 35.76
C ASN A 421 1.35 4.39 35.63
N VAL A 422 0.88 4.71 34.42
CA VAL A 422 -0.54 4.96 34.13
C VAL A 422 -1.37 3.67 34.24
N SER A 423 -0.86 2.52 33.78
CA SER A 423 -1.63 1.26 33.79
C SER A 423 -0.77 -0.01 33.98
N PHE A 424 -0.10 -0.12 35.13
CA PHE A 424 0.82 -1.23 35.45
C PHE A 424 0.15 -2.61 35.53
N ASN A 425 -1.18 -2.66 35.64
CA ASN A 425 -1.97 -3.88 35.74
C ASN A 425 -2.64 -4.31 34.43
N ASP A 426 -2.47 -3.55 33.35
CA ASP A 426 -3.01 -3.92 32.05
C ASP A 426 -2.00 -4.81 31.30
N PRO A 427 -2.28 -6.13 31.16
CA PRO A 427 -1.36 -7.04 30.48
C PRO A 427 -1.15 -6.69 29.00
N THR A 428 -2.06 -5.92 28.39
CA THR A 428 -1.91 -5.49 27.00
C THR A 428 -0.90 -4.39 26.83
N VAL A 429 -0.74 -3.50 27.83
CA VAL A 429 0.33 -2.49 27.86
C VAL A 429 1.67 -3.20 27.97
N ILE A 430 1.79 -4.20 28.85
CA ILE A 430 3.01 -5.01 28.99
C ILE A 430 3.33 -5.74 27.69
N ARG A 431 2.34 -6.34 27.04
CA ARG A 431 2.53 -7.01 25.74
C ARG A 431 2.98 -6.03 24.66
N ALA A 432 2.37 -4.85 24.57
CA ALA A 432 2.76 -3.83 23.60
C ALA A 432 4.21 -3.33 23.85
N ILE A 433 4.65 -3.25 25.12
CA ILE A 433 6.05 -2.94 25.45
C ILE A 433 6.99 -4.07 25.00
N LYS A 434 6.61 -5.34 25.20
CA LYS A 434 7.39 -6.48 24.69
C LYS A 434 7.50 -6.46 23.16
N GLU A 435 6.39 -6.19 22.48
CA GLU A 435 6.39 -6.05 21.01
C GLU A 435 7.35 -4.93 20.55
N ILE A 436 7.43 -3.82 21.28
CA ILE A 436 8.41 -2.76 20.98
C ILE A 436 9.85 -3.25 21.10
N ILE A 437 10.15 -4.01 22.15
CA ILE A 437 11.48 -4.57 22.39
C ILE A 437 11.86 -5.56 21.29
N ASP A 438 10.92 -6.42 20.88
CA ASP A 438 11.15 -7.38 19.80
C ASP A 438 11.42 -6.67 18.47
N ILE A 439 10.61 -5.65 18.13
CA ILE A 439 10.83 -4.78 16.96
C ILE A 439 12.20 -4.10 17.04
N PHE A 440 12.55 -3.61 18.22
CA PHE A 440 13.80 -2.91 18.44
C PHE A 440 15.01 -3.84 18.24
N ARG A 441 14.95 -5.07 18.74
CA ARG A 441 15.96 -6.12 18.49
C ARG A 441 16.09 -6.44 17.01
N GLU A 442 14.96 -6.65 16.33
CA GLU A 442 14.95 -6.93 14.88
C GLU A 442 15.59 -5.79 14.09
N LEU A 443 15.31 -4.53 14.44
CA LEU A 443 15.91 -3.36 13.80
C LEU A 443 17.41 -3.28 14.08
N ILE A 444 17.87 -3.50 15.33
CA ILE A 444 19.30 -3.55 15.64
C ILE A 444 20.00 -4.64 14.83
N ASP A 445 19.47 -5.86 14.82
CA ASP A 445 20.09 -6.97 14.12
C ASP A 445 20.18 -6.68 12.62
N THR A 446 19.14 -6.07 12.06
CA THR A 446 19.14 -5.58 10.68
C THR A 446 20.21 -4.49 10.47
N TYR A 447 20.37 -3.55 11.40
CA TYR A 447 21.40 -2.51 11.31
C TYR A 447 22.81 -3.06 11.44
N LYS A 448 23.05 -4.02 12.34
CA LYS A 448 24.33 -4.73 12.49
C LYS A 448 24.70 -5.45 11.21
N GLN A 449 23.78 -6.21 10.62
CA GLN A 449 24.00 -6.89 9.34
C GLN A 449 24.31 -5.91 8.21
N LEU A 450 23.59 -4.78 8.13
CA LEU A 450 23.84 -3.75 7.13
C LEU A 450 25.21 -3.10 7.32
N ASN A 451 25.61 -2.83 8.56
CA ASN A 451 26.92 -2.25 8.88
C ASN A 451 28.06 -3.24 8.72
N GLU A 452 27.89 -4.51 9.05
CA GLU A 452 28.89 -5.55 8.77
C GLU A 452 29.13 -5.67 7.27
N ASN A 453 28.06 -5.63 6.46
CA ASN A 453 28.18 -5.56 5.00
C ASN A 453 28.86 -4.26 4.53
N LYS A 454 28.59 -3.13 5.20
CA LYS A 454 29.17 -1.81 4.89
C LYS A 454 30.64 -1.71 5.29
N VAL A 455 31.04 -2.28 6.43
CA VAL A 455 32.41 -2.40 6.93
C VAL A 455 33.17 -3.43 6.10
N TYR A 456 32.53 -4.49 5.61
CA TYR A 456 33.12 -5.33 4.56
C TYR A 456 33.41 -4.48 3.30
N LEU A 457 32.44 -3.67 2.86
CA LEU A 457 32.58 -2.75 1.71
C LEU A 457 33.63 -1.64 1.94
N ASP A 458 33.70 -1.06 3.14
CA ASP A 458 34.59 0.06 3.49
C ASP A 458 36.01 -0.44 3.85
N ASN A 459 36.16 -1.65 4.40
CA ASN A 459 37.46 -2.32 4.52
C ASN A 459 38.00 -2.75 3.15
N THR A 460 37.14 -3.10 2.18
CA THR A 460 37.56 -3.19 0.77
C THR A 460 37.94 -1.83 0.19
N LYS A 461 37.32 -0.71 0.61
CA LYS A 461 37.72 0.64 0.13
C LYS A 461 39.01 1.17 0.75
N ILE A 462 39.28 0.91 2.03
CA ILE A 462 40.50 1.36 2.72
C ILE A 462 41.72 0.51 2.31
N GLN A 463 41.51 -0.72 1.81
CA GLN A 463 42.56 -1.47 1.10
C GLN A 463 42.72 -1.09 -0.39
N ASN A 464 41.87 -0.21 -0.92
CA ASN A 464 41.87 0.20 -2.34
C ASN A 464 42.54 1.56 -2.62
N ASP A 465 43.33 2.09 -1.67
CA ASP A 465 44.32 3.12 -1.97
C ASP A 465 45.64 2.56 -2.57
N VAL A 466 45.60 1.33 -3.08
CA VAL A 466 46.59 0.81 -4.02
C VAL A 466 45.91 0.70 -5.37
N LYS A 467 46.00 1.79 -6.15
CA LYS A 467 45.81 1.78 -7.61
C LYS A 467 46.43 0.49 -8.16
N ASN A 468 45.58 -0.45 -8.58
CA ASN A 468 45.81 -1.67 -9.39
C ASN A 468 45.06 -2.94 -8.91
N LYS A 469 44.22 -2.95 -7.86
CA LYS A 469 43.51 -4.17 -7.40
C LYS A 469 42.06 -4.40 -7.86
N GLU A 470 41.28 -3.36 -8.21
CA GLU A 470 39.84 -3.55 -8.53
C GLU A 470 39.57 -4.30 -9.85
N ASP A 471 40.49 -4.22 -10.82
CA ASP A 471 40.39 -5.04 -12.04
C ASP A 471 40.55 -6.54 -11.71
N ASP A 472 41.42 -6.89 -10.76
CA ASP A 472 41.66 -8.28 -10.34
C ASP A 472 40.46 -8.85 -9.55
N ASP A 473 39.80 -8.05 -8.72
CA ASP A 473 38.67 -8.54 -7.89
C ASP A 473 37.41 -8.84 -8.72
N LEU A 474 37.03 -7.98 -9.66
CA LEU A 474 35.91 -8.27 -10.55
C LEU A 474 36.24 -9.46 -11.47
N GLU A 475 37.47 -9.54 -11.96
CA GLU A 475 37.88 -10.65 -12.82
C GLU A 475 37.86 -11.99 -12.05
N ASN A 476 38.26 -11.98 -10.77
CA ASN A 476 38.15 -13.14 -9.89
C ASN A 476 36.69 -13.56 -9.65
N ASP A 477 35.79 -12.61 -9.37
CA ASP A 477 34.36 -12.89 -9.19
C ASP A 477 33.73 -13.46 -10.47
N LEU A 478 34.05 -12.86 -11.62
CA LEU A 478 33.59 -13.34 -12.93
C LEU A 478 34.15 -14.73 -13.25
N LYS A 479 35.40 -15.00 -12.89
CA LYS A 479 36.03 -16.32 -13.05
C LYS A 479 35.35 -17.38 -12.18
N LEU A 480 35.02 -17.06 -10.93
CA LEU A 480 34.25 -17.96 -10.05
C LEU A 480 32.87 -18.27 -10.63
N ILE A 481 32.20 -17.29 -11.25
CA ILE A 481 30.92 -17.52 -11.94
C ILE A 481 31.12 -18.43 -13.16
N ALA A 482 32.18 -18.21 -13.94
CA ALA A 482 32.52 -19.08 -15.08
C ALA A 482 32.80 -20.53 -14.62
N GLU A 483 33.57 -20.72 -13.55
CA GLU A 483 33.86 -22.04 -12.95
C GLU A 483 32.58 -22.74 -12.47
N LYS A 484 31.67 -22.02 -11.78
CA LYS A 484 30.37 -22.57 -11.38
C LYS A 484 29.50 -22.95 -12.59
N TYR A 485 29.54 -22.14 -13.65
CA TYR A 485 28.82 -22.42 -14.89
C TYR A 485 29.34 -23.68 -15.57
N GLU A 486 30.66 -23.93 -15.58
CA GLU A 486 31.23 -25.18 -16.10
C GLU A 486 30.75 -26.42 -15.34
N ILE A 487 30.43 -26.27 -14.05
CA ILE A 487 29.87 -27.33 -13.19
C ILE A 487 28.33 -27.45 -13.37
N GLY A 488 27.71 -26.58 -14.17
CA GLY A 488 26.29 -26.62 -14.55
C GLY A 488 25.39 -25.64 -13.79
N SER A 489 25.94 -24.63 -13.12
CA SER A 489 25.14 -23.57 -12.47
C SER A 489 24.48 -22.63 -13.49
N ARG A 490 23.45 -21.89 -13.05
CA ARG A 490 22.79 -20.83 -13.84
C ARG A 490 23.41 -19.47 -13.49
N PRO A 491 24.20 -18.85 -14.38
CA PRO A 491 25.06 -17.72 -14.02
C PRO A 491 24.34 -16.37 -13.93
N ILE A 492 23.12 -16.24 -14.46
CA ILE A 492 22.38 -14.97 -14.50
C ILE A 492 22.16 -14.42 -13.08
N LEU A 493 21.75 -15.26 -12.13
CA LEU A 493 21.47 -14.80 -10.76
C LEU A 493 22.76 -14.33 -10.06
N ASP A 494 23.86 -15.07 -10.24
CA ASP A 494 25.16 -14.71 -9.70
C ASP A 494 25.65 -13.37 -10.28
N LEU A 495 25.48 -13.15 -11.59
CA LEU A 495 25.82 -11.87 -12.24
C LEU A 495 24.93 -10.71 -11.77
N ILE A 496 23.63 -10.94 -11.52
CA ILE A 496 22.73 -9.91 -10.99
C ILE A 496 23.16 -9.49 -9.58
N ASN A 497 23.55 -10.45 -8.73
CA ASN A 497 24.04 -10.15 -7.38
C ASN A 497 25.32 -9.29 -7.41
N LEU A 498 26.18 -9.46 -8.43
CA LEU A 498 27.38 -8.61 -8.58
C LEU A 498 27.03 -7.15 -8.93
N LEU A 499 25.86 -6.86 -9.51
CA LEU A 499 25.46 -5.48 -9.80
C LEU A 499 25.30 -4.65 -8.53
N GLU A 500 25.00 -5.25 -7.38
CA GLU A 500 24.93 -4.55 -6.09
C GLU A 500 26.33 -4.27 -5.50
N LYS A 501 27.32 -5.09 -5.88
CA LYS A 501 28.71 -5.00 -5.39
C LYS A 501 29.55 -3.97 -6.15
N TYR A 502 29.33 -3.81 -7.46
CA TYR A 502 30.15 -2.98 -8.33
C TYR A 502 29.37 -1.80 -8.95
N ASP A 503 30.01 -0.62 -9.01
CA ASP A 503 29.46 0.63 -9.59
C ASP A 503 30.27 1.08 -10.84
N GLY A 504 29.78 2.09 -11.55
CA GLY A 504 30.45 2.76 -12.65
C GLY A 504 30.75 1.82 -13.81
N ARG A 505 31.98 1.87 -14.31
CA ARG A 505 32.41 1.08 -15.48
C ARG A 505 32.32 -0.44 -15.25
N TYR A 506 32.52 -0.89 -14.01
CA TYR A 506 32.46 -2.32 -13.65
C TYR A 506 31.03 -2.85 -13.66
N ARG A 507 30.06 -2.05 -13.19
CA ARG A 507 28.62 -2.36 -13.31
C ARG A 507 28.23 -2.61 -14.77
N TRP A 508 28.74 -1.79 -15.68
CA TRP A 508 28.49 -1.94 -17.11
C TRP A 508 29.19 -3.16 -17.73
N LYS A 509 30.40 -3.52 -17.26
CA LYS A 509 31.09 -4.77 -17.65
C LYS A 509 30.26 -6.00 -17.26
N ILE A 510 29.68 -6.02 -16.06
CA ILE A 510 28.77 -7.10 -15.60
C ILE A 510 27.50 -7.15 -16.46
N MET A 511 26.87 -6.00 -16.71
CA MET A 511 25.68 -5.93 -17.56
C MET A 511 25.95 -6.45 -18.98
N ALA A 512 27.13 -6.17 -19.55
CA ALA A 512 27.55 -6.72 -20.83
C ALA A 512 27.74 -8.24 -20.80
N GLN A 513 28.22 -8.82 -19.69
CA GLN A 513 28.26 -10.28 -19.51
C GLN A 513 26.85 -10.88 -19.51
N ILE A 514 25.92 -10.31 -18.75
CA ILE A 514 24.50 -10.75 -18.73
C ILE A 514 23.91 -10.71 -20.14
N CYS A 515 24.07 -9.58 -20.84
CA CYS A 515 23.59 -9.41 -22.22
C CYS A 515 24.18 -10.49 -23.14
N SER A 516 25.50 -10.69 -23.11
CA SER A 516 26.16 -11.66 -23.98
C SER A 516 25.71 -13.09 -23.70
N TYR A 517 25.52 -13.46 -22.43
CA TYR A 517 25.05 -14.79 -22.04
C TYR A 517 23.64 -15.07 -22.58
N SER A 518 22.71 -14.12 -22.38
CA SER A 518 21.32 -14.23 -22.85
C SER A 518 21.19 -14.42 -24.36
N ILE A 519 22.17 -13.93 -25.13
CA ILE A 519 22.18 -14.03 -26.59
C ILE A 519 22.90 -15.29 -27.07
N LEU A 520 24.07 -15.60 -26.49
CA LEU A 520 24.94 -16.68 -26.96
C LEU A 520 24.39 -18.08 -26.66
N PHE A 521 23.66 -18.24 -25.55
CA PHE A 521 23.23 -19.56 -25.08
C PHE A 521 21.70 -19.69 -25.15
N LYS A 522 21.24 -20.45 -26.15
CA LYS A 522 19.81 -20.68 -26.46
C LYS A 522 18.95 -21.33 -25.36
N ASP A 523 19.53 -21.73 -24.23
CA ASP A 523 18.75 -22.23 -23.10
C ASP A 523 17.92 -21.11 -22.43
N SER A 524 18.16 -19.83 -22.79
CA SER A 524 17.29 -18.69 -22.54
C SER A 524 16.52 -18.28 -23.80
N ASP A 525 15.35 -18.89 -24.06
CA ASP A 525 14.44 -18.59 -25.18
C ASP A 525 13.74 -17.20 -25.08
N ASN A 526 14.48 -16.15 -24.71
CA ASN A 526 13.92 -14.80 -24.59
C ASN A 526 14.88 -13.75 -25.17
N LEU A 527 15.06 -13.77 -26.50
CA LEU A 527 15.74 -12.72 -27.25
C LEU A 527 15.23 -11.32 -26.86
N LEU A 528 13.93 -11.20 -26.56
CA LEU A 528 13.32 -9.98 -26.04
C LEU A 528 14.03 -9.45 -24.78
N VAL A 529 14.31 -10.31 -23.80
CA VAL A 529 15.04 -9.93 -22.57
C VAL A 529 16.47 -9.52 -22.88
N GLY A 530 17.14 -10.25 -23.78
CA GLY A 530 18.47 -9.87 -24.24
C GLY A 530 18.49 -8.47 -24.88
N VAL A 531 17.48 -8.17 -25.72
CA VAL A 531 17.30 -6.86 -26.34
C VAL A 531 17.05 -5.78 -25.28
N GLU A 532 16.12 -5.99 -24.35
CA GLU A 532 15.82 -5.04 -23.27
C GLU A 532 17.05 -4.72 -22.41
N GLN A 533 17.81 -5.75 -22.00
CA GLN A 533 19.04 -5.59 -21.23
C GLN A 533 20.11 -4.81 -22.02
N PHE A 534 20.25 -5.10 -23.32
CA PHE A 534 21.18 -4.37 -24.16
C PHE A 534 20.76 -2.91 -24.35
N MET A 535 19.46 -2.63 -24.46
CA MET A 535 18.95 -1.26 -24.49
C MET A 535 19.30 -0.48 -23.22
N MET A 536 19.22 -1.12 -22.05
CA MET A 536 19.67 -0.50 -20.79
C MET A 536 21.18 -0.21 -20.79
N LEU A 537 22.00 -1.07 -21.41
CA LEU A 537 23.45 -0.89 -21.51
C LEU A 537 23.83 0.30 -22.39
N ILE A 538 23.12 0.52 -23.50
CA ILE A 538 23.43 1.57 -24.48
C ILE A 538 22.70 2.90 -24.23
N ASP A 539 21.83 2.98 -23.22
CA ASP A 539 21.18 4.23 -22.79
C ASP A 539 22.24 5.25 -22.30
N ASP A 540 23.34 4.76 -21.71
CA ASP A 540 24.54 5.56 -21.48
C ASP A 540 25.40 5.65 -22.76
N LYS A 541 25.36 6.82 -23.40
CA LYS A 541 26.11 7.12 -24.63
C LYS A 541 27.63 6.94 -24.47
N ASN A 542 28.17 7.07 -23.26
CA ASN A 542 29.60 6.85 -23.01
C ASN A 542 29.97 5.36 -23.04
N ILE A 543 29.00 4.48 -22.81
CA ILE A 543 29.20 3.02 -22.82
C ILE A 543 28.92 2.42 -24.19
N ALA A 544 27.94 2.95 -24.92
CA ALA A 544 27.51 2.43 -26.22
C ALA A 544 28.64 2.28 -27.26
N ASN A 545 29.68 3.12 -27.19
CA ASN A 545 30.85 3.11 -28.06
C ASN A 545 32.15 2.75 -27.32
N SER A 546 32.04 2.21 -26.11
CA SER A 546 33.20 1.81 -25.30
C SER A 546 33.66 0.39 -25.66
N ASN A 547 34.86 0.04 -25.21
CA ASN A 547 35.42 -1.31 -25.34
C ASN A 547 34.57 -2.40 -24.67
N ILE A 548 33.68 -2.06 -23.74
CA ILE A 548 32.72 -3.01 -23.13
C ILE A 548 31.76 -3.55 -24.19
N VAL A 549 31.41 -2.73 -25.19
CA VAL A 549 30.49 -3.10 -26.27
C VAL A 549 31.24 -3.49 -27.55
N THR A 550 32.27 -2.72 -27.93
CA THR A 550 32.97 -2.91 -29.21
C THR A 550 33.97 -4.07 -29.18
N ASP A 551 34.59 -4.31 -28.03
CA ASP A 551 35.65 -5.30 -27.83
C ASP A 551 35.28 -6.26 -26.68
N HIS A 552 34.02 -6.72 -26.68
CA HIS A 552 33.47 -7.56 -25.63
C HIS A 552 34.11 -8.95 -25.63
N ARG A 553 34.48 -9.44 -24.44
CA ARG A 553 34.89 -10.83 -24.18
C ARG A 553 33.88 -11.44 -23.23
N SER A 554 33.20 -12.50 -23.67
CA SER A 554 32.26 -13.21 -22.80
C SER A 554 33.01 -14.25 -21.97
N ILE A 555 32.82 -14.25 -20.65
CA ILE A 555 33.45 -15.20 -19.73
C ILE A 555 32.96 -16.65 -19.91
N PHE A 556 31.93 -16.84 -20.74
CA PHE A 556 31.31 -18.14 -21.01
C PHE A 556 31.81 -18.77 -22.32
N ILE A 557 32.68 -18.08 -23.07
CA ILE A 557 33.31 -18.61 -24.27
C ILE A 557 34.68 -19.17 -23.89
N LYS A 558 34.89 -20.48 -24.12
CA LYS A 558 36.14 -21.19 -23.75
C LYS A 558 37.41 -20.68 -24.44
N ASP A 559 37.27 -19.94 -25.53
CA ASP A 559 38.40 -19.36 -26.26
C ASP A 559 38.57 -17.91 -25.82
N ASP A 560 39.43 -17.69 -24.84
CA ASP A 560 39.71 -16.38 -24.24
C ASP A 560 40.22 -15.35 -25.26
N SER A 561 40.69 -15.79 -26.44
CA SER A 561 41.14 -14.90 -27.51
C SER A 561 39.99 -14.25 -28.30
N LYS A 562 38.76 -14.78 -28.19
CA LYS A 562 37.61 -14.29 -28.95
C LYS A 562 37.05 -13.00 -28.39
N VAL A 563 37.30 -11.94 -29.15
CA VAL A 563 36.71 -10.62 -28.96
C VAL A 563 35.65 -10.41 -30.04
N PHE A 564 34.50 -9.88 -29.67
CA PHE A 564 33.45 -9.54 -30.62
C PHE A 564 32.71 -8.26 -30.22
N ASN A 565 32.09 -7.63 -31.22
CA ASN A 565 31.25 -6.48 -30.98
C ASN A 565 29.85 -6.94 -30.57
N LEU A 566 29.43 -6.63 -29.35
CA LEU A 566 28.15 -7.05 -28.78
C LEU A 566 26.96 -6.40 -29.50
N ALA A 567 27.11 -5.16 -29.97
CA ALA A 567 26.08 -4.49 -30.78
C ALA A 567 25.90 -5.15 -32.15
N GLU A 568 26.99 -5.60 -32.77
CA GLU A 568 26.92 -6.36 -34.03
C GLU A 568 26.24 -7.72 -33.85
N LEU A 569 26.57 -8.42 -32.76
CA LEU A 569 25.92 -9.69 -32.40
C LEU A 569 24.41 -9.49 -32.18
N MET A 570 24.02 -8.47 -31.40
CA MET A 570 22.61 -8.16 -31.16
C MET A 570 21.87 -7.83 -32.46
N CYS A 571 22.45 -6.98 -33.31
CA CYS A 571 21.88 -6.67 -34.62
C CYS A 571 21.72 -7.92 -35.49
N ASN A 572 22.65 -8.86 -35.45
CA ASN A 572 22.58 -10.11 -36.20
C ASN A 572 21.41 -10.97 -35.73
N GLU A 573 21.26 -11.15 -34.42
CA GLU A 573 20.20 -11.99 -33.84
C GLU A 573 18.81 -11.40 -34.02
N ILE A 574 18.65 -10.08 -33.87
CA ILE A 574 17.39 -9.41 -34.19
C ILE A 574 17.02 -9.62 -35.68
N LYS A 575 18.00 -9.45 -36.59
CA LYS A 575 17.76 -9.69 -38.02
C LYS A 575 17.43 -11.16 -38.32
N LEU A 576 18.09 -12.11 -37.66
CA LEU A 576 17.78 -13.54 -37.79
C LEU A 576 16.36 -13.86 -37.30
N ALA A 577 15.95 -13.31 -36.15
CA ALA A 577 14.61 -13.52 -35.61
C ALA A 577 13.52 -13.00 -36.56
N ILE A 578 13.74 -11.83 -37.17
CA ILE A 578 12.83 -11.26 -38.18
C ILE A 578 12.79 -12.12 -39.46
N ILE A 579 13.94 -12.59 -39.95
CA ILE A 579 14.03 -13.39 -41.20
C ILE A 579 13.42 -14.79 -41.03
N LEU A 580 13.68 -15.43 -39.90
CA LEU A 580 13.22 -16.79 -39.59
C LEU A 580 11.79 -16.82 -39.06
N GLY A 581 11.17 -15.66 -38.80
CA GLY A 581 9.80 -15.57 -38.29
C GLY A 581 9.67 -16.07 -36.84
N HIS A 582 10.70 -15.87 -36.02
CA HIS A 582 10.73 -16.29 -34.62
C HIS A 582 10.06 -15.30 -33.66
N SER A 583 9.45 -14.22 -34.17
CA SER A 583 8.59 -13.34 -33.38
C SER A 583 7.21 -13.95 -33.16
N LYS A 584 6.67 -13.79 -31.95
CA LYS A 584 5.35 -14.31 -31.53
C LYS A 584 4.20 -13.55 -32.18
N ASN A 585 4.37 -12.26 -32.49
CA ASN A 585 3.34 -11.41 -33.09
C ASN A 585 3.92 -10.23 -33.92
N GLN A 586 3.02 -9.46 -34.54
CA GLN A 586 3.40 -8.28 -35.34
C GLN A 586 3.99 -7.15 -34.49
N ASP A 587 3.56 -7.01 -33.24
CA ASP A 587 4.04 -5.97 -32.32
C ASP A 587 5.49 -6.21 -31.91
N GLU A 588 5.88 -7.46 -31.62
CA GLU A 588 7.25 -7.86 -31.32
C GLU A 588 8.16 -7.69 -32.54
N THR A 589 7.65 -7.97 -33.75
CA THR A 589 8.37 -7.70 -35.00
C THR A 589 8.63 -6.20 -35.18
N LYS A 590 7.65 -5.36 -34.86
CA LYS A 590 7.77 -3.90 -34.92
C LYS A 590 8.75 -3.40 -33.84
N PHE A 591 8.65 -3.90 -32.62
CA PHE A 591 9.58 -3.62 -31.53
C PHE A 591 11.02 -3.93 -31.96
N TYR A 592 11.28 -5.11 -32.51
CA TYR A 592 12.60 -5.48 -33.00
C TYR A 592 13.13 -4.58 -34.12
N LEU A 593 12.27 -4.12 -35.04
CA LEU A 593 12.67 -3.16 -36.07
C LEU A 593 13.03 -1.79 -35.50
N ASP A 594 12.26 -1.32 -34.52
CA ASP A 594 12.49 -0.05 -33.84
C ASP A 594 13.81 -0.10 -33.04
N GLN A 595 14.02 -1.18 -32.27
CA GLN A 595 15.27 -1.36 -31.51
C GLN A 595 16.49 -1.56 -32.41
N LEU A 596 16.36 -2.31 -33.52
CA LEU A 596 17.46 -2.48 -34.48
C LEU A 596 17.93 -1.12 -35.02
N THR A 597 16.99 -0.24 -35.35
CA THR A 597 17.30 1.11 -35.86
C THR A 597 18.03 1.93 -34.80
N ASN A 598 17.54 1.88 -33.55
CA ASN A 598 18.14 2.61 -32.43
C ASN A 598 19.57 2.13 -32.12
N ILE A 599 19.79 0.81 -32.03
CA ILE A 599 21.11 0.23 -31.80
C ILE A 599 22.09 0.63 -32.89
N MET A 600 21.68 0.55 -34.17
CA MET A 600 22.53 0.94 -35.29
C MET A 600 22.92 2.42 -35.25
N GLU A 601 22.03 3.29 -34.78
CA GLU A 601 22.30 4.73 -34.63
C GLU A 601 23.22 5.03 -33.44
N VAL A 602 22.89 4.52 -32.25
CA VAL A 602 23.59 4.82 -30.99
C VAL A 602 25.00 4.20 -30.96
N CYS A 603 25.15 2.96 -31.44
CA CYS A 603 26.43 2.23 -31.48
C CYS A 603 27.18 2.38 -32.81
N GLN A 604 26.65 3.19 -33.76
CA GLN A 604 27.27 3.46 -35.07
C GLN A 604 27.62 2.19 -35.88
N VAL A 605 26.80 1.14 -35.75
CA VAL A 605 27.05 -0.17 -36.36
C VAL A 605 26.74 -0.14 -37.86
N LYS A 606 27.71 -0.54 -38.70
CA LYS A 606 27.49 -0.66 -40.15
C LYS A 606 26.59 -1.85 -40.47
N SER A 607 25.67 -1.66 -41.43
CA SER A 607 24.79 -2.75 -41.88
C SER A 607 25.58 -3.86 -42.56
N LYS A 608 25.79 -4.98 -41.87
CA LYS A 608 26.33 -6.22 -42.41
C LYS A 608 25.22 -7.20 -42.81
N ALA A 609 25.54 -8.10 -43.74
CA ALA A 609 24.70 -9.24 -44.08
C ALA A 609 24.54 -10.15 -42.86
N VAL A 610 23.38 -10.79 -42.75
CA VAL A 610 23.07 -11.69 -41.63
C VAL A 610 23.94 -12.93 -41.71
N ASN A 611 24.59 -13.29 -40.60
CA ASN A 611 25.39 -14.50 -40.46
C ASN A 611 24.70 -15.50 -39.52
N PRO A 612 24.01 -16.53 -40.04
CA PRO A 612 23.36 -17.56 -39.22
C PRO A 612 24.32 -18.42 -38.39
N SER A 613 25.61 -18.47 -38.73
CA SER A 613 26.62 -19.23 -37.99
C SER A 613 27.37 -18.41 -36.95
N LEU A 614 27.07 -17.11 -36.76
CA LEU A 614 27.83 -16.22 -35.88
C LEU A 614 27.94 -16.72 -34.43
N ILE A 615 26.82 -17.14 -33.80
CA ILE A 615 26.86 -17.71 -32.45
C ILE A 615 27.66 -19.01 -32.40
N VAL A 616 27.57 -19.85 -33.43
CA VAL A 616 28.31 -21.14 -33.51
C VAL A 616 29.81 -20.88 -33.67
N GLU A 617 30.18 -19.91 -34.50
CA GLU A 617 31.56 -19.44 -34.69
C GLU A 617 32.13 -18.88 -33.38
N LEU A 618 31.34 -18.14 -32.59
CA LEU A 618 31.76 -17.59 -31.30
C LEU A 618 31.89 -18.68 -30.23
N THR A 619 30.87 -19.52 -30.05
CA THR A 619 30.79 -20.48 -28.93
C THR A 619 31.49 -21.83 -29.20
N GLY A 620 31.83 -22.16 -30.45
CA GLY A 620 32.46 -23.45 -30.81
C GLY A 620 31.55 -24.67 -30.64
N SER A 621 30.26 -24.47 -30.36
CA SER A 621 29.31 -25.55 -30.06
C SER A 621 28.83 -26.26 -31.34
N GLN A 622 29.38 -27.44 -31.63
CA GLN A 622 28.75 -28.38 -32.57
C GLN A 622 27.51 -29.04 -31.93
N LYS A 623 26.41 -28.31 -31.77
CA LYS A 623 25.10 -28.95 -31.55
C LYS A 623 24.59 -29.44 -32.92
N LYS A 624 24.35 -30.76 -33.03
CA LYS A 624 23.81 -31.45 -34.21
C LYS A 624 22.71 -30.63 -34.88
N GLN A 625 22.98 -30.08 -36.06
CA GLN A 625 21.94 -29.57 -36.94
C GLN A 625 21.01 -30.73 -37.27
N LYS A 626 19.77 -30.71 -36.78
CA LYS A 626 18.69 -31.30 -37.56
C LYS A 626 18.55 -30.41 -38.78
N GLU A 627 19.04 -30.88 -39.92
CA GLU A 627 18.67 -30.37 -41.23
C GLU A 627 17.13 -30.28 -41.29
N GLN A 628 16.60 -29.08 -41.13
CA GLN A 628 15.31 -28.74 -41.69
C GLN A 628 15.61 -27.97 -42.97
N ASN A 629 15.45 -28.70 -44.07
CA ASN A 629 15.48 -28.21 -45.43
C ASN A 629 14.99 -26.77 -45.54
N ILE A 630 15.88 -25.91 -46.05
CA ILE A 630 15.52 -24.63 -46.63
C ILE A 630 14.61 -24.93 -47.83
N GLN A 631 13.31 -24.91 -47.60
CA GLN A 631 12.34 -24.72 -48.66
C GLN A 631 11.68 -23.37 -48.44
N CYS A 632 12.23 -22.39 -49.15
CA CYS A 632 11.77 -21.02 -49.23
C CYS A 632 10.28 -20.97 -49.63
N PRO A 633 9.35 -20.51 -48.77
CA PRO A 633 8.02 -20.12 -49.22
C PRO A 633 8.17 -18.76 -49.90
N LYS A 634 8.01 -18.74 -51.22
CA LYS A 634 7.85 -17.52 -52.01
C LYS A 634 6.66 -16.71 -51.48
N ASN A 635 6.88 -15.79 -50.54
CA ASN A 635 5.93 -14.72 -50.24
C ASN A 635 6.56 -13.36 -50.51
N GLN A 636 6.31 -12.87 -51.73
CA GLN A 636 6.82 -11.63 -52.33
C GLN A 636 6.34 -10.31 -51.67
N LYS A 637 5.90 -10.29 -50.41
CA LYS A 637 5.34 -9.08 -49.79
C LYS A 637 6.24 -8.35 -48.77
N GLN A 638 7.36 -8.92 -48.32
CA GLN A 638 8.25 -8.24 -47.35
C GLN A 638 9.58 -7.71 -47.95
N LYS A 639 9.92 -8.04 -49.19
CA LYS A 639 11.13 -7.50 -49.88
C LYS A 639 11.03 -6.01 -50.28
N LYS A 640 9.88 -5.36 -50.15
CA LYS A 640 9.69 -3.95 -50.56
C LYS A 640 10.04 -2.91 -49.49
N VAL A 641 10.24 -3.31 -48.23
CA VAL A 641 10.58 -2.35 -47.15
C VAL A 641 12.09 -2.09 -47.08
N PHE A 642 12.93 -3.11 -47.30
CA PHE A 642 14.39 -2.97 -47.21
C PHE A 642 15.09 -2.28 -48.40
N GLN A 643 14.41 -2.06 -49.53
CA GLN A 643 14.99 -1.34 -50.67
C GLN A 643 14.78 0.19 -50.64
N LYS A 644 13.97 0.71 -49.71
CA LYS A 644 13.70 2.16 -49.62
C LYS A 644 14.60 2.93 -48.65
N MET A 645 15.29 2.26 -47.71
CA MET A 645 16.19 2.95 -46.76
C MET A 645 17.66 2.99 -47.21
N ASN A 646 18.10 2.15 -48.17
CA ASN A 646 19.49 2.14 -48.67
C ASN A 646 19.78 3.12 -49.83
N LYS A 647 18.88 4.07 -50.12
CA LYS A 647 19.11 5.13 -51.10
C LYS A 647 18.68 6.48 -50.57
N GLN A 648 19.42 7.02 -49.61
CA GLN A 648 19.61 8.47 -49.46
C GLN A 648 20.72 8.69 -48.44
N HIS A 649 21.97 8.68 -48.91
CA HIS A 649 23.05 9.58 -48.48
C HIS A 649 24.29 9.31 -49.35
N GLY A 650 24.66 10.30 -50.17
CA GLY A 650 25.92 10.28 -50.93
C GLY A 650 25.84 10.81 -52.37
N SER A 651 25.96 12.13 -52.53
CA SER A 651 26.90 12.84 -53.44
C SER A 651 26.32 14.10 -54.10
N HIS A 652 27.06 15.20 -53.95
CA HIS A 652 26.85 16.49 -54.58
C HIS A 652 27.40 16.51 -56.03
N LYS A 653 26.67 17.14 -56.97
CA LYS A 653 27.06 18.38 -57.68
C LYS A 653 26.34 18.54 -59.04
N ASN A 654 25.82 19.76 -59.20
CA ASN A 654 25.73 20.57 -60.42
C ASN A 654 24.67 20.31 -61.52
N LYS A 655 24.08 21.45 -61.90
CA LYS A 655 23.53 21.90 -63.19
C LYS A 655 22.02 21.76 -63.47
N LYS A 656 21.37 22.92 -63.27
CA LYS A 656 20.76 23.79 -64.30
C LYS A 656 19.38 23.44 -64.92
N PHE A 657 18.53 24.48 -64.82
CA PHE A 657 17.42 24.90 -65.69
C PHE A 657 16.09 24.12 -65.70
N THR A 658 15.09 24.78 -65.09
CA THR A 658 13.72 25.02 -65.55
C THR A 658 13.24 24.34 -66.85
N THR A 659 12.03 23.78 -66.80
CA THR A 659 10.92 24.17 -67.70
C THR A 659 9.58 23.61 -67.24
N ASN A 660 8.55 24.45 -67.38
CA ASN A 660 7.13 24.18 -67.22
C ASN A 660 6.64 22.97 -68.03
N ASN A 661 5.59 22.28 -67.56
CA ASN A 661 4.29 22.36 -68.22
C ASN A 661 3.17 21.64 -67.45
N TYR A 662 2.09 22.38 -67.25
CA TYR A 662 0.75 21.92 -66.91
C TYR A 662 0.19 20.99 -67.99
N LYS A 663 -0.67 20.04 -67.61
CA LYS A 663 -1.90 19.76 -68.36
C LYS A 663 -3.01 19.19 -67.47
N TYR A 664 -4.18 19.79 -67.68
CA TYR A 664 -5.45 19.68 -66.97
C TYR A 664 -6.28 18.45 -67.41
N THR A 665 -7.00 17.87 -66.43
CA THR A 665 -8.41 17.35 -66.42
C THR A 665 -9.04 16.56 -67.59
N SER A 666 -9.80 15.51 -67.22
CA SER A 666 -11.27 15.33 -67.39
C SER A 666 -11.65 13.94 -66.82
N SER A 667 -12.82 13.64 -66.22
CA SER A 667 -14.24 13.91 -66.52
C SER A 667 -15.09 13.60 -65.25
N ASN A 668 -16.01 14.47 -64.79
CA ASN A 668 -17.49 14.52 -65.01
C ASN A 668 -18.29 13.29 -64.49
N GLN A 669 -19.50 13.35 -63.92
CA GLN A 669 -20.43 14.40 -63.41
C GLN A 669 -21.73 13.70 -62.91
N LYS A 670 -22.47 14.33 -61.97
CA LYS A 670 -23.95 14.59 -61.92
C LYS A 670 -24.36 14.96 -60.46
N ARG A 671 -24.56 16.25 -60.09
CA ARG A 671 -25.79 17.12 -60.10
C ARG A 671 -26.96 16.57 -59.24
N ALA A 672 -27.70 17.32 -58.41
CA ALA A 672 -28.18 18.72 -58.50
C ALA A 672 -28.49 19.34 -57.09
N ILE A 673 -28.18 20.61 -56.77
CA ILE A 673 -28.93 21.90 -56.90
C ILE A 673 -30.21 22.05 -56.02
N LYS A 674 -30.20 22.95 -55.02
CA LYS A 674 -30.95 24.24 -55.02
C LYS A 674 -30.72 25.10 -53.76
N SER A 675 -30.41 26.36 -54.03
CA SER A 675 -30.19 27.52 -53.16
C SER A 675 -31.46 28.35 -52.90
N LYS A 676 -31.52 29.14 -51.81
CA LYS A 676 -31.63 30.63 -51.84
C LYS A 676 -31.81 31.30 -50.45
N THR A 677 -30.78 32.07 -50.06
CA THR A 677 -30.75 33.49 -49.60
C THR A 677 -31.90 34.14 -48.80
N ARG A 678 -31.59 34.90 -47.72
CA ARG A 678 -31.39 36.40 -47.72
C ARG A 678 -31.23 37.06 -46.31
N LYS A 679 -30.36 38.09 -46.29
CA LYS A 679 -30.39 39.40 -45.59
C LYS A 679 -30.06 39.56 -44.07
N ILE A 680 -28.88 40.14 -43.82
CA ILE A 680 -28.54 41.44 -43.18
C ILE A 680 -29.57 42.06 -42.20
N ASN A 681 -29.15 42.31 -40.93
CA ASN A 681 -29.06 43.66 -40.34
C ASN A 681 -28.35 43.69 -38.98
N GLN A 682 -27.49 44.70 -38.81
CA GLN A 682 -26.98 45.20 -37.55
C GLN A 682 -28.09 45.97 -36.80
N HIS A 683 -28.11 45.94 -35.47
CA HIS A 683 -28.37 47.14 -34.66
C HIS A 683 -27.80 47.02 -33.24
N LYS A 684 -27.29 48.16 -32.77
CA LYS A 684 -26.74 48.52 -31.45
C LYS A 684 -27.84 48.67 -30.38
N THR A 685 -27.36 48.97 -29.16
CA THR A 685 -27.98 49.52 -27.93
C THR A 685 -28.64 48.48 -27.02
N LEU A 686 -28.37 48.42 -25.72
CA LEU A 686 -27.78 49.37 -24.74
C LEU A 686 -26.86 48.63 -23.77
#